data_AF-A0A8T3KWS5-F1
#
_entry.id   AF-A0A8T3KWS5-F1
#
_cell.length_a   1.000
_cell.length_b   1.000
_cell.length_c   1.000
_cell.angle_alpha   90.00
_cell.angle_beta   90.00
_cell.angle_gamma   90.00
#
_symmetry.space_group_name_H-M   'P 1'
#
loop_
_entity.id
_entity.type
_entity.pdbx_description
1 polymer ?
#
loop_
_entity_poly.entity_id
_entity_poly.type
_entity_poly.pdbx_seq_one_letter_code
_entity_poly.pdbx_strand_id
1 'polypeptide(L)'
;MARLLSVFLVFQGVPPLRYSLPDIDPFFLLGISTVQAQGVPEWLVSTVDANHEDRFIQEKIAQLGPGIEAAFAFVRDEVGFEAYTGSLRGARGTLWSDAGNSLDQASLLIALLRGQGIGARYVQGTLSDADAKVLVLAMFDPEILANAVGNIPERYPKADPGNDPGLIAKAKDHWWVELEDGTQLDPVFADGLAWGTPASTYFEVPDAQRHKVVIRLRAEFYNILSNFTYQTPLEHSFSTPELYGKAVTLGHFVNTHQPPALIGGFKTYTYSPWLMVDDNDTDRNNNHLIRGDNYQEFFANLPPVLANSTLTRLTLEMETQDPGKEPELRSRDLLDRLGFAARHGMGPSQGVDSENPALTELDLMTLLITPGFVVPELVPSHQQAVLDLTDESSALGLEVEALINKDPAQITAQDKELAKDYNDLNRAMLIAEGGFMTTAFQLESDFATRKMRDSHLTLAYYDSPRITLFRSRAIQDGADSRLQMELDLRRNHIKALPYPGQNAFNRFTFNMSKGSWDSKLEHAIVERLLATQNPDVRIAASPIAVFRAAKAQGIPLAVLAGPADITARLEGLEISGEARARIASALREGRQVNVPETMVDLDGTPAIGWWEIDMKTGEIIAVSEDGGYQSMVEFVLILALVGTGSLLVLTLFSQNLTEFFVGNQNNTGNFDPFDFNKNNNIDPGWQQEIQGAQPIDAQIIDGVEVGYYDDGSVSFTVDGKTVNLSSEQLALQNTVMQAVGSAGSILDFAGTNVEVISLYAPGPSALSGQISTGAGITLETVPERAFEVKALQACRVASAFRARLSNTGADGTFTLTGAPPRWLEPARRPG
;
A
#
# COMPACT_ATOMS: atom_id res chain seq x y z
N MET A 1 -32.85 -10.13 -24.46
CA MET A 1 -31.53 -10.25 -25.10
C MET A 1 -31.38 -9.38 -26.34
N ALA A 2 -31.93 -9.76 -27.51
CA ALA A 2 -31.78 -8.96 -28.74
C ALA A 2 -32.30 -7.50 -28.62
N ARG A 3 -33.33 -7.26 -27.80
CA ARG A 3 -33.87 -5.93 -27.48
C ARG A 3 -32.95 -5.08 -26.58
N LEU A 4 -32.30 -5.68 -25.59
CA LEU A 4 -31.34 -5.01 -24.69
C LEU A 4 -30.04 -4.64 -25.42
N LEU A 5 -29.55 -5.55 -26.29
CA LEU A 5 -28.43 -5.27 -27.18
C LEU A 5 -28.75 -4.14 -28.17
N SER A 6 -29.99 -4.02 -28.65
CA SER A 6 -30.36 -2.94 -29.59
C SER A 6 -30.53 -1.58 -28.90
N VAL A 7 -30.88 -1.53 -27.62
CA VAL A 7 -30.84 -0.28 -26.83
C VAL A 7 -29.38 0.20 -26.70
N PHE A 8 -28.45 -0.67 -26.29
CA PHE A 8 -27.02 -0.31 -26.13
C PHE A 8 -26.27 -0.04 -27.45
N LEU A 9 -26.54 -0.82 -28.51
CA LEU A 9 -25.96 -0.57 -29.85
C LEU A 9 -26.47 0.74 -30.47
N VAL A 10 -27.66 1.22 -30.10
CA VAL A 10 -28.17 2.53 -30.53
C VAL A 10 -27.46 3.68 -29.78
N PHE A 11 -26.97 3.45 -28.57
CA PHE A 11 -26.28 4.47 -27.76
C PHE A 11 -24.76 4.55 -28.02
N GLN A 12 -24.12 3.46 -28.45
CA GLN A 12 -22.70 3.47 -28.86
C GLN A 12 -22.44 4.13 -30.24
N GLY A 13 -23.49 4.46 -30.99
CA GLY A 13 -23.41 4.99 -32.36
C GLY A 13 -23.65 6.49 -32.51
N VAL A 14 -23.74 7.26 -31.42
CA VAL A 14 -23.88 8.72 -31.50
C VAL A 14 -22.48 9.34 -31.56
N PRO A 15 -22.06 9.94 -32.69
CA PRO A 15 -20.80 10.68 -32.71
C PRO A 15 -20.87 11.81 -31.67
N PRO A 16 -19.77 12.15 -30.98
CA PRO A 16 -19.76 13.29 -30.09
C PRO A 16 -19.99 14.56 -30.92
N LEU A 17 -21.23 15.02 -30.98
CA LEU A 17 -21.51 16.41 -31.30
C LEU A 17 -20.89 17.21 -30.17
N ARG A 18 -19.92 18.06 -30.53
CA ARG A 18 -19.07 18.89 -29.66
C ARG A 18 -19.84 19.78 -28.66
N TYR A 19 -20.58 19.27 -27.68
CA TYR A 19 -21.25 20.15 -26.73
C TYR A 19 -21.32 19.51 -25.34
N SER A 20 -20.59 20.15 -24.42
CA SER A 20 -20.38 19.90 -22.96
C SER A 20 -19.03 19.30 -22.56
N LEU A 21 -17.92 19.76 -23.16
CA LEU A 21 -16.61 19.63 -22.51
C LEU A 21 -16.45 20.79 -21.53
N PRO A 22 -15.96 20.59 -20.29
CA PRO A 22 -15.48 21.70 -19.48
C PRO A 22 -14.42 22.47 -20.27
N ASP A 23 -14.39 23.79 -20.10
CA ASP A 23 -13.49 24.67 -20.83
C ASP A 23 -12.03 24.23 -20.67
N ILE A 24 -11.29 24.21 -21.78
CA ILE A 24 -9.85 23.98 -21.78
C ILE A 24 -9.22 25.25 -21.21
N ASP A 25 -8.55 25.14 -20.06
CA ASP A 25 -7.62 26.19 -19.64
C ASP A 25 -6.24 25.92 -20.30
N PRO A 26 -5.81 26.72 -21.29
CA PRO A 26 -4.50 26.56 -21.93
C PRO A 26 -3.32 26.78 -20.96
N PHE A 27 -3.55 27.30 -19.75
CA PHE A 27 -2.48 27.57 -18.79
C PHE A 27 -2.04 26.34 -17.97
N PHE A 28 -2.91 25.32 -17.81
CA PHE A 28 -2.55 24.07 -17.14
C PHE A 28 -1.56 23.22 -17.96
N LEU A 29 -1.62 23.34 -19.31
CA LEU A 29 -0.78 22.59 -20.25
C LEU A 29 0.69 23.02 -20.31
N LEU A 30 1.05 24.15 -19.67
CA LEU A 30 2.38 24.75 -19.78
C LEU A 30 3.17 24.76 -18.46
N GLY A 31 2.58 24.33 -17.34
CA GLY A 31 3.21 24.46 -16.02
C GLY A 31 3.56 25.91 -15.65
N ILE A 32 2.98 26.89 -16.32
CA ILE A 32 3.17 28.31 -16.04
C ILE A 32 2.07 28.70 -15.07
N SER A 33 2.42 29.02 -13.82
CA SER A 33 1.50 29.68 -12.89
C SER A 33 0.87 30.88 -13.61
N THR A 34 -0.45 30.97 -13.66
CA THR A 34 -1.24 32.03 -14.31
C THR A 34 -0.96 33.45 -13.79
N VAL A 35 -0.07 33.58 -12.81
CA VAL A 35 0.24 34.81 -12.09
C VAL A 35 1.15 35.77 -12.86
N GLN A 36 1.96 35.31 -13.83
CA GLN A 36 2.78 36.23 -14.65
C GLN A 36 1.93 37.16 -15.54
N ALA A 37 0.64 36.89 -15.73
CA ALA A 37 -0.28 37.75 -16.47
C ALA A 37 -0.93 38.86 -15.62
N GLN A 38 -0.78 38.87 -14.28
CA GLN A 38 -1.53 39.78 -13.39
C GLN A 38 -0.74 40.87 -12.66
N GLY A 39 0.56 41.05 -12.91
CA GLY A 39 1.33 42.14 -12.27
C GLY A 39 1.55 41.96 -10.76
N VAL A 40 1.42 40.73 -10.26
CA VAL A 40 1.82 40.34 -8.90
C VAL A 40 3.34 40.44 -8.78
N PRO A 41 3.90 41.03 -7.71
CA PRO A 41 5.34 41.06 -7.49
C PRO A 41 5.95 39.65 -7.46
N GLU A 42 7.14 39.48 -8.07
CA GLU A 42 7.83 38.18 -8.17
C GLU A 42 8.02 37.49 -6.79
N TRP A 43 8.18 38.30 -5.73
CA TRP A 43 8.29 37.87 -4.34
C TRP A 43 7.04 37.18 -3.77
N LEU A 44 5.88 37.34 -4.41
CA LEU A 44 4.58 36.85 -3.95
C LEU A 44 3.97 35.79 -4.88
N VAL A 45 4.61 35.46 -6.00
CA VAL A 45 4.07 34.52 -6.99
C VAL A 45 3.89 33.12 -6.38
N SER A 46 2.72 32.50 -6.61
CA SER A 46 2.48 31.10 -6.27
C SER A 46 3.26 30.20 -7.23
N THR A 47 3.89 29.16 -6.72
CA THR A 47 4.71 28.22 -7.52
C THR A 47 4.27 26.79 -7.24
N VAL A 48 4.68 25.82 -8.07
CA VAL A 48 4.36 24.40 -7.88
C VAL A 48 4.70 23.90 -6.47
N ASP A 49 5.93 24.17 -6.02
CA ASP A 49 6.43 23.67 -4.73
C ASP A 49 5.95 24.52 -3.57
N ALA A 50 5.79 25.83 -3.75
CA ALA A 50 5.25 26.75 -2.74
C ALA A 50 3.89 27.31 -3.18
N ASN A 51 2.92 26.42 -3.37
CA ASN A 51 1.57 26.79 -3.78
C ASN A 51 0.80 27.33 -2.57
N HIS A 52 0.70 28.65 -2.45
CA HIS A 52 -0.05 29.25 -1.37
C HIS A 52 -1.56 29.34 -1.67
N GLU A 53 -2.02 29.07 -2.90
CA GLU A 53 -3.44 29.01 -3.24
C GLU A 53 -4.07 27.65 -2.85
N ASP A 54 -3.23 26.72 -2.41
CA ASP A 54 -3.63 25.42 -1.91
C ASP A 54 -4.56 25.52 -0.69
N ARG A 55 -5.69 24.83 -0.74
CA ARG A 55 -6.68 24.79 0.34
C ARG A 55 -6.06 24.49 1.71
N PHE A 56 -5.20 23.47 1.81
CA PHE A 56 -4.63 23.04 3.09
C PHE A 56 -3.60 24.05 3.63
N ILE A 57 -2.89 24.73 2.73
CA ILE A 57 -1.99 25.83 3.11
C ILE A 57 -2.81 27.03 3.60
N GLN A 58 -3.90 27.39 2.92
CA GLN A 58 -4.80 28.47 3.35
C GLN A 58 -5.45 28.17 4.71
N GLU A 59 -5.88 26.94 4.94
CA GLU A 59 -6.39 26.48 6.24
C GLU A 59 -5.31 26.60 7.33
N LYS A 60 -4.07 26.21 7.05
CA LYS A 60 -2.96 26.35 8.02
C LYS A 60 -2.62 27.81 8.30
N ILE A 61 -2.61 28.69 7.29
CA ILE A 61 -2.42 30.14 7.48
C ILE A 61 -3.50 30.69 8.42
N ALA A 62 -4.76 30.31 8.21
CA ALA A 62 -5.87 30.73 9.08
C ALA A 62 -5.72 30.22 10.53
N GLN A 63 -5.17 29.03 10.73
CA GLN A 63 -4.90 28.46 12.06
C GLN A 63 -3.77 29.16 12.80
N LEU A 64 -2.65 29.46 12.13
CA LEU A 64 -1.47 30.07 12.75
C LEU A 64 -1.69 31.55 13.10
N GLY A 65 -2.50 32.25 12.31
CA GLY A 65 -2.66 33.70 12.40
C GLY A 65 -1.54 34.47 11.68
N PRO A 66 -1.67 35.80 11.58
CA PRO A 66 -0.80 36.61 10.73
C PRO A 66 0.62 36.78 11.31
N GLY A 67 1.63 36.73 10.45
CA GLY A 67 2.99 37.19 10.74
C GLY A 67 4.09 36.16 10.49
N ILE A 68 5.33 36.65 10.40
CA ILE A 68 6.53 35.85 10.14
C ILE A 68 6.80 34.87 11.29
N GLU A 69 6.68 35.33 12.54
CA GLU A 69 7.06 34.55 13.73
C GLU A 69 6.23 33.27 13.88
N ALA A 70 4.90 33.33 13.69
CA ALA A 70 4.03 32.17 13.81
C ALA A 70 4.30 31.12 12.72
N ALA A 71 4.44 31.56 11.47
CA ALA A 71 4.78 30.67 10.35
C ALA A 71 6.16 30.03 10.52
N PHE A 72 7.17 30.83 10.91
CA PHE A 72 8.53 30.34 11.11
C PHE A 72 8.64 29.37 12.30
N ALA A 73 8.02 29.70 13.43
CA ALA A 73 8.00 28.83 14.61
C ALA A 73 7.32 27.49 14.30
N PHE A 74 6.19 27.51 13.57
CA PHE A 74 5.54 26.27 13.15
C PHE A 74 6.46 25.37 12.33
N VAL A 75 7.08 25.90 11.26
CA VAL A 75 7.96 25.07 10.41
C VAL A 75 9.21 24.63 11.17
N ARG A 76 9.78 25.47 12.04
CA ARG A 76 10.98 25.12 12.82
C ARG A 76 10.72 24.09 13.92
N ASP A 77 9.60 24.22 14.62
CA ASP A 77 9.36 23.48 15.87
C ASP A 77 8.49 22.24 15.67
N GLU A 78 7.64 22.21 14.63
CA GLU A 78 6.68 21.11 14.39
C GLU A 78 7.00 20.28 13.14
N VAL A 79 7.91 20.72 12.25
CA VAL A 79 8.25 19.99 11.02
C VAL A 79 9.66 19.37 11.13
N GLY A 80 9.71 18.04 11.10
CA GLY A 80 10.97 17.28 11.18
C GLY A 80 11.83 17.36 9.93
N PHE A 81 13.15 17.22 10.09
CA PHE A 81 14.07 17.07 8.96
C PHE A 81 14.15 15.61 8.50
N GLU A 82 14.13 15.40 7.18
CA GLU A 82 14.41 14.10 6.57
C GLU A 82 15.38 14.24 5.40
N ALA A 83 16.45 13.43 5.39
CA ALA A 83 17.49 13.52 4.37
C ALA A 83 17.08 12.85 3.05
N TYR A 84 16.73 13.65 2.05
CA TYR A 84 16.56 13.28 0.64
C TYR A 84 16.91 14.47 -0.28
N THR A 85 17.10 14.21 -1.57
CA THR A 85 17.56 15.22 -2.54
C THR A 85 16.39 15.83 -3.30
N GLY A 86 16.42 17.14 -3.54
CA GLY A 86 15.43 17.83 -4.37
C GLY A 86 14.08 18.07 -3.70
N SER A 87 13.16 18.67 -4.45
CA SER A 87 11.77 18.90 -4.04
C SER A 87 10.94 17.67 -4.35
N LEU A 88 10.48 17.03 -3.28
CA LEU A 88 9.72 15.78 -3.34
C LEU A 88 8.28 16.02 -2.90
N ARG A 89 8.10 16.79 -1.82
CA ARG A 89 6.81 16.99 -1.15
C ARG A 89 6.18 18.35 -1.44
N GLY A 90 7.01 19.36 -1.70
CA GLY A 90 6.58 20.76 -1.71
C GLY A 90 5.89 21.16 -0.41
N ALA A 91 5.21 22.30 -0.40
CA ALA A 91 4.57 22.87 0.77
C ALA A 91 3.49 21.95 1.35
N ARG A 92 2.52 21.51 0.53
CA ARG A 92 1.41 20.65 0.97
C ARG A 92 1.93 19.35 1.57
N GLY A 93 2.80 18.65 0.86
CA GLY A 93 3.31 17.36 1.31
C GLY A 93 4.15 17.45 2.58
N THR A 94 4.88 18.54 2.76
CA THR A 94 5.68 18.80 3.97
C THR A 94 4.77 19.08 5.17
N LEU A 95 3.72 19.88 4.97
CA LEU A 95 2.69 20.12 5.99
C LEU A 95 2.04 18.80 6.43
N TRP A 96 1.76 17.91 5.48
CA TRP A 96 1.06 16.64 5.75
C TRP A 96 1.95 15.53 6.32
N SER A 97 3.24 15.55 5.98
CA SER A 97 4.18 14.56 6.51
C SER A 97 4.70 14.92 7.89
N ASP A 98 4.42 16.14 8.38
CA ASP A 98 5.10 16.77 9.52
C ASP A 98 6.64 16.71 9.39
N ALA A 99 7.13 16.63 8.16
CA ALA A 99 8.55 16.45 7.86
C ALA A 99 8.88 16.77 6.40
N GLY A 100 10.12 17.18 6.16
CA GLY A 100 10.69 17.33 4.83
C GLY A 100 12.20 17.58 4.88
N ASN A 101 12.87 17.56 3.73
CA ASN A 101 14.24 18.06 3.62
C ASN A 101 14.24 19.60 3.71
N SER A 102 15.43 20.21 3.65
CA SER A 102 15.56 21.66 3.77
C SER A 102 14.83 22.43 2.65
N LEU A 103 14.76 21.87 1.44
CA LEU A 103 14.09 22.51 0.31
C LEU A 103 12.56 22.47 0.49
N ASP A 104 12.02 21.32 0.86
CA ASP A 104 10.59 21.12 1.11
C ASP A 104 10.10 21.92 2.33
N GLN A 105 10.90 22.03 3.39
CA GLN A 105 10.62 22.93 4.52
C GLN A 105 10.66 24.42 4.10
N ALA A 106 11.63 24.81 3.27
CA ALA A 106 11.67 26.16 2.72
C ALA A 106 10.44 26.44 1.82
N SER A 107 9.99 25.46 1.03
CA SER A 107 8.77 25.56 0.21
C SER A 107 7.53 25.77 1.07
N LEU A 108 7.37 25.03 2.17
CA LEU A 108 6.28 25.22 3.12
C LEU A 108 6.33 26.62 3.74
N LEU A 109 7.48 27.05 4.24
CA LEU A 109 7.63 28.37 4.84
C LEU A 109 7.34 29.49 3.83
N ILE A 110 7.84 29.39 2.60
CA ILE A 110 7.55 30.35 1.53
C ILE A 110 6.05 30.39 1.20
N ALA A 111 5.38 29.24 1.11
CA ALA A 111 3.94 29.20 0.84
C ALA A 111 3.13 29.89 1.96
N LEU A 112 3.46 29.60 3.22
CA LEU A 112 2.82 30.23 4.37
C LEU A 112 3.04 31.75 4.41
N LEU A 113 4.25 32.24 4.05
CA LEU A 113 4.59 33.67 4.04
C LEU A 113 3.95 34.40 2.86
N ARG A 114 4.08 33.88 1.63
CA ARG A 114 3.53 34.49 0.42
C ARG A 114 2.01 34.56 0.48
N GLY A 115 1.34 33.53 1.01
CA GLY A 115 -0.11 33.52 1.23
C GLY A 115 -0.61 34.60 2.19
N GLN A 116 0.29 35.20 2.99
CA GLN A 116 0.01 36.34 3.87
C GLN A 116 0.49 37.69 3.30
N GLY A 117 0.97 37.71 2.05
CA GLY A 117 1.51 38.91 1.42
C GLY A 117 2.95 39.26 1.85
N ILE A 118 3.68 38.33 2.46
CA ILE A 118 5.07 38.52 2.86
C ILE A 118 5.99 37.97 1.75
N GLY A 119 6.78 38.85 1.14
CA GLY A 119 7.70 38.50 0.07
C GLY A 119 8.82 37.59 0.55
N ALA A 120 8.95 36.41 -0.05
CA ALA A 120 9.94 35.41 0.33
C ALA A 120 10.51 34.67 -0.90
N ARG A 121 11.76 34.22 -0.84
CA ARG A 121 12.41 33.42 -1.90
C ARG A 121 13.36 32.37 -1.32
N TYR A 122 13.75 31.41 -2.15
CA TYR A 122 14.69 30.35 -1.77
C TYR A 122 16.13 30.86 -1.81
N VAL A 123 16.94 30.36 -0.88
CA VAL A 123 18.40 30.42 -0.92
C VAL A 123 18.93 28.98 -0.89
N GLN A 124 19.81 28.64 -1.84
CA GLN A 124 20.56 27.39 -1.84
C GLN A 124 22.00 27.68 -1.40
N GLY A 125 22.54 26.79 -0.57
CA GLY A 125 23.90 26.87 -0.10
C GLY A 125 24.46 25.52 0.31
N THR A 126 25.57 25.56 1.04
CA THR A 126 26.25 24.33 1.47
C THR A 126 26.59 24.38 2.95
N LEU A 127 26.25 23.31 3.68
CA LEU A 127 26.67 23.10 5.07
C LEU A 127 28.09 22.52 5.16
N SER A 128 28.74 22.72 6.29
CA SER A 128 29.95 21.95 6.64
C SER A 128 29.58 20.48 6.94
N ASP A 129 30.54 19.57 6.86
CA ASP A 129 30.33 18.16 7.23
C ASP A 129 29.89 18.02 8.70
N ALA A 130 30.35 18.92 9.57
CA ALA A 130 30.00 18.93 10.98
C ALA A 130 28.52 19.31 11.19
N ASP A 131 28.04 20.35 10.51
CA ASP A 131 26.65 20.81 10.63
C ASP A 131 25.69 19.82 9.97
N ALA A 132 26.05 19.29 8.80
CA ALA A 132 25.29 18.23 8.14
C ALA A 132 25.16 16.98 9.02
N LYS A 133 26.23 16.63 9.77
CA LYS A 133 26.18 15.51 10.72
C LYS A 133 25.24 15.77 11.89
N VAL A 134 25.21 16.99 12.43
CA VAL A 134 24.25 17.38 13.47
C VAL A 134 22.83 17.17 12.96
N LEU A 135 22.56 17.61 11.73
CA LEU A 135 21.24 17.50 11.13
C LEU A 135 20.82 16.06 10.85
N VAL A 136 21.73 15.21 10.34
CA VAL A 136 21.46 13.78 10.16
C VAL A 136 21.15 13.09 11.49
N LEU A 137 21.85 13.45 12.57
CA LEU A 137 21.59 12.87 13.89
C LEU A 137 20.29 13.38 14.51
N ALA A 138 19.85 14.60 14.19
CA ALA A 138 18.57 15.15 14.64
C ALA A 138 17.34 14.41 14.09
N MET A 139 17.50 13.59 13.04
CA MET A 139 16.43 12.72 12.51
C MET A 139 16.05 11.59 13.49
N PHE A 140 16.87 11.29 14.49
CA PHE A 140 16.68 10.17 15.40
C PHE A 140 16.34 10.66 16.80
N ASP A 141 15.25 10.13 17.37
CA ASP A 141 14.84 10.46 18.73
C ASP A 141 15.83 9.88 19.77
N PRO A 142 16.56 10.72 20.51
CA PRO A 142 17.53 10.26 21.50
C PRO A 142 16.88 9.65 22.74
N GLU A 143 15.65 10.03 23.11
CA GLU A 143 14.94 9.44 24.25
C GLU A 143 14.51 8.00 23.96
N ILE A 144 14.01 7.71 22.75
CA ILE A 144 13.66 6.34 22.36
C ILE A 144 14.91 5.46 22.39
N LEU A 145 16.03 5.95 21.84
CA LEU A 145 17.30 5.22 21.84
C LEU A 145 17.86 5.00 23.25
N ALA A 146 17.81 6.02 24.12
CA ALA A 146 18.32 5.93 25.49
C ALA A 146 17.58 4.88 26.33
N ASN A 147 16.33 4.57 25.97
CA ASN A 147 15.53 3.56 26.64
C ASN A 147 15.50 2.21 25.89
N ALA A 148 16.27 2.06 24.81
CA ALA A 148 16.33 0.84 24.02
C ALA A 148 16.70 -0.39 24.85
N VAL A 149 16.08 -1.53 24.52
CA VAL A 149 16.36 -2.84 25.11
C VAL A 149 17.00 -3.77 24.07
N GLY A 150 17.81 -4.71 24.54
CA GLY A 150 18.55 -5.65 23.69
C GLY A 150 20.06 -5.40 23.74
N ASN A 151 20.81 -6.25 23.05
CA ASN A 151 22.26 -6.13 22.92
C ASN A 151 22.66 -6.61 21.53
N ILE A 152 23.53 -5.88 20.84
CA ILE A 152 24.07 -6.30 19.55
C ILE A 152 25.52 -6.75 19.77
N PRO A 153 25.82 -8.06 19.63
CA PRO A 153 27.17 -8.58 19.74
C PRO A 153 28.14 -7.86 18.80
N GLU A 154 29.39 -7.64 19.23
CA GLU A 154 30.40 -6.89 18.47
C GLU A 154 30.67 -7.43 17.07
N ARG A 155 30.41 -8.72 16.82
CA ARG A 155 30.60 -9.35 15.52
C ARG A 155 29.57 -8.92 14.46
N TYR A 156 28.47 -8.28 14.86
CA TYR A 156 27.49 -7.73 13.93
C TYR A 156 27.79 -6.25 13.65
N PRO A 157 27.74 -5.82 12.38
CA PRO A 157 27.92 -4.41 12.05
C PRO A 157 26.79 -3.58 12.66
N LYS A 158 27.18 -2.45 13.26
CA LYS A 158 26.25 -1.47 13.81
C LYS A 158 26.06 -0.32 12.84
N ALA A 159 24.85 0.21 12.77
CA ALA A 159 24.50 1.37 11.98
C ALA A 159 25.12 2.63 12.61
N ASP A 160 25.68 3.48 11.75
CA ASP A 160 26.28 4.76 12.11
C ASP A 160 25.83 5.85 11.11
N PRO A 161 24.53 6.23 11.14
CA PRO A 161 23.98 7.14 10.15
C PRO A 161 24.65 8.52 10.18
N GLY A 162 25.16 8.96 11.34
CA GLY A 162 25.88 10.23 11.47
C GLY A 162 27.24 10.27 10.76
N ASN A 163 27.75 9.14 10.29
CA ASN A 163 28.95 9.07 9.45
C ASN A 163 28.66 8.47 8.06
N ASP A 164 27.40 8.29 7.67
CA ASP A 164 27.01 7.81 6.35
C ASP A 164 27.27 8.92 5.29
N PRO A 165 28.20 8.73 4.34
CA PRO A 165 28.54 9.77 3.36
C PRO A 165 27.36 10.17 2.47
N GLY A 166 26.42 9.25 2.23
CA GLY A 166 25.24 9.50 1.41
C GLY A 166 24.16 10.31 2.14
N LEU A 167 24.05 10.20 3.47
CA LEU A 167 23.20 11.06 4.30
C LEU A 167 23.83 12.44 4.49
N ILE A 168 25.13 12.50 4.77
CA ILE A 168 25.88 13.76 4.88
C ILE A 168 25.79 14.56 3.58
N ALA A 169 26.00 13.93 2.42
CA ALA A 169 25.89 14.61 1.14
C ALA A 169 24.50 15.22 0.89
N LYS A 170 23.42 14.54 1.32
CA LYS A 170 22.05 15.05 1.19
C LYS A 170 21.79 16.24 2.10
N ALA A 171 22.23 16.17 3.36
CA ALA A 171 22.09 17.28 4.29
C ALA A 171 22.96 18.49 3.90
N LYS A 172 24.09 18.26 3.23
CA LYS A 172 24.98 19.36 2.79
C LYS A 172 24.39 20.24 1.71
N ASP A 173 23.61 19.69 0.79
CA ASP A 173 22.84 20.49 -0.18
C ASP A 173 21.64 21.11 0.55
N HIS A 174 21.83 22.35 1.02
CA HIS A 174 20.97 22.94 2.03
C HIS A 174 20.25 24.16 1.51
N TRP A 175 19.01 24.32 1.94
CA TRP A 175 18.09 25.34 1.44
C TRP A 175 17.41 26.06 2.60
N TRP A 176 17.23 27.37 2.48
CA TRP A 176 16.53 28.20 3.46
C TRP A 176 15.81 29.37 2.78
N VAL A 177 15.16 30.22 3.57
CA VAL A 177 14.31 31.31 3.08
C VAL A 177 14.97 32.67 3.29
N GLU A 178 14.89 33.53 2.28
CA GLU A 178 15.20 34.96 2.38
C GLU A 178 13.94 35.80 2.17
N LEU A 179 13.70 36.75 3.06
CA LEU A 179 12.62 37.73 2.94
C LEU A 179 13.04 38.91 2.05
N GLU A 180 12.05 39.67 1.56
CA GLU A 180 12.28 40.85 0.71
C GLU A 180 13.19 41.92 1.36
N ASP A 181 13.23 41.99 2.70
CA ASP A 181 14.10 42.89 3.46
C ASP A 181 15.53 42.37 3.69
N GLY A 182 15.84 41.16 3.20
CA GLY A 182 17.13 40.48 3.34
C GLY A 182 17.26 39.58 4.57
N THR A 183 16.23 39.48 5.43
CA THR A 183 16.21 38.56 6.57
C THR A 183 16.33 37.12 6.10
N GLN A 184 17.24 36.35 6.72
CA GLN A 184 17.45 34.93 6.44
C GLN A 184 16.75 34.09 7.52
N LEU A 185 15.95 33.12 7.10
CA LEU A 185 15.19 32.22 7.96
C LEU A 185 15.48 30.78 7.56
N ASP A 186 16.12 30.03 8.46
CA ASP A 186 16.39 28.61 8.27
C ASP A 186 15.58 27.81 9.30
N PRO A 187 14.47 27.16 8.89
CA PRO A 187 13.62 26.43 9.82
C PRO A 187 14.22 25.09 10.25
N VAL A 188 15.28 24.60 9.58
CA VAL A 188 15.79 23.25 9.79
C VAL A 188 16.62 23.15 11.09
N PHE A 189 17.18 24.27 11.55
CA PHE A 189 17.94 24.34 12.79
C PHE A 189 17.11 24.93 13.93
N ALA A 190 17.21 24.33 15.12
CA ALA A 190 16.44 24.73 16.29
C ALA A 190 16.69 26.18 16.75
N ASP A 191 17.86 26.76 16.44
CA ASP A 191 18.17 28.16 16.74
C ASP A 191 17.66 29.14 15.66
N GLY A 192 17.15 28.63 14.54
CA GLY A 192 16.59 29.38 13.42
C GLY A 192 17.60 30.12 12.56
N LEU A 193 18.91 29.92 12.78
CA LEU A 193 19.96 30.62 12.06
C LEU A 193 20.32 29.88 10.76
N ALA A 194 20.62 30.63 9.70
CA ALA A 194 21.15 30.06 8.46
C ALA A 194 22.64 29.70 8.64
N TRP A 195 22.94 28.40 8.74
CA TRP A 195 24.30 27.88 8.92
C TRP A 195 25.05 27.64 7.60
N GLY A 196 24.33 27.61 6.48
CA GLY A 196 24.90 27.36 5.15
C GLY A 196 25.67 28.54 4.57
N THR A 197 26.67 28.24 3.74
CA THR A 197 27.30 29.26 2.88
C THR A 197 26.41 29.48 1.64
N PRO A 198 25.81 30.67 1.43
CA PRO A 198 24.92 30.92 0.29
C PRO A 198 25.65 30.82 -1.05
N ALA A 199 24.99 30.23 -2.03
CA ALA A 199 25.50 30.05 -3.39
C ALA A 199 24.57 30.69 -4.44
N SER A 200 23.27 30.47 -4.34
CA SER A 200 22.27 30.95 -5.31
C SER A 200 20.93 31.24 -4.65
N THR A 201 20.10 32.04 -5.31
CA THR A 201 18.74 32.39 -4.86
C THR A 201 17.74 32.16 -5.97
N TYR A 202 16.52 31.74 -5.63
CA TYR A 202 15.47 31.41 -6.60
C TYR A 202 14.10 31.86 -6.12
N PHE A 203 13.24 32.33 -7.01
CA PHE A 203 11.83 32.58 -6.70
C PHE A 203 10.96 31.32 -6.82
N GLU A 204 11.44 30.33 -7.56
CA GLU A 204 10.82 29.04 -7.81
C GLU A 204 11.90 27.95 -7.80
N VAL A 205 11.55 26.74 -7.37
CA VAL A 205 12.46 25.59 -7.37
C VAL A 205 12.89 25.27 -8.81
N PRO A 206 14.20 25.14 -9.10
CA PRO A 206 14.65 24.73 -10.43
C PRO A 206 14.06 23.39 -10.84
N ASP A 207 13.61 23.26 -12.09
CA ASP A 207 12.96 22.04 -12.61
C ASP A 207 13.80 20.76 -12.43
N ALA A 208 15.13 20.86 -12.55
CA ALA A 208 16.06 19.74 -12.32
C ALA A 208 16.13 19.26 -10.85
N GLN A 209 15.60 20.05 -9.92
CA GLN A 209 15.50 19.68 -8.50
C GLN A 209 14.16 19.02 -8.17
N ARG A 210 13.20 18.96 -9.10
CA ARG A 210 11.89 18.36 -8.83
C ARG A 210 11.92 16.86 -9.08
N HIS A 211 11.38 16.10 -8.13
CA HIS A 211 10.93 14.76 -8.43
C HIS A 211 9.74 14.81 -9.39
N LYS A 212 9.73 13.89 -10.36
CA LYS A 212 8.65 13.80 -11.37
C LYS A 212 8.14 12.39 -11.54
N VAL A 213 6.91 12.29 -12.01
CA VAL A 213 6.32 11.05 -12.52
C VAL A 213 5.80 11.30 -13.93
N VAL A 214 6.30 10.52 -14.88
CA VAL A 214 5.79 10.51 -16.25
C VAL A 214 4.83 9.34 -16.42
N ILE A 215 3.59 9.64 -16.76
CA ILE A 215 2.55 8.67 -17.09
C ILE A 215 2.47 8.56 -18.60
N ARG A 216 2.67 7.35 -19.14
CA ARG A 216 2.58 7.08 -20.58
C ARG A 216 1.65 5.91 -20.85
N LEU A 217 0.81 6.05 -21.88
CA LEU A 217 0.00 4.97 -22.41
C LEU A 217 0.65 4.47 -23.70
N ARG A 218 1.01 3.19 -23.75
CA ARG A 218 1.56 2.53 -24.95
C ARG A 218 0.51 1.58 -25.53
N ALA A 219 0.17 1.77 -26.80
CA ALA A 219 -0.73 0.89 -27.54
C ALA A 219 0.05 0.09 -28.58
N GLU A 220 -0.06 -1.24 -28.51
CA GLU A 220 0.48 -2.19 -29.49
C GLU A 220 -0.65 -2.69 -30.39
N PHE A 221 -0.44 -2.59 -31.70
CA PHE A 221 -1.35 -3.10 -32.71
C PHE A 221 -0.71 -4.21 -33.52
N TYR A 222 -1.50 -5.20 -33.90
CA TYR A 222 -1.11 -6.20 -34.88
C TYR A 222 -1.92 -6.06 -36.16
N ASN A 223 -1.21 -6.12 -37.28
CA ASN A 223 -1.77 -6.25 -38.62
C ASN A 223 -0.91 -7.22 -39.44
N ILE A 224 -1.52 -8.05 -40.29
CA ILE A 224 -0.79 -9.10 -41.03
C ILE A 224 0.20 -8.56 -42.07
N LEU A 225 0.06 -7.33 -42.54
CA LEU A 225 0.96 -6.69 -43.51
C LEU A 225 2.11 -5.96 -42.81
N SER A 226 1.83 -5.26 -41.70
CA SER A 226 2.82 -4.46 -40.97
C SER A 226 3.41 -5.15 -39.74
N ASN A 227 2.94 -6.36 -39.39
CA ASN A 227 3.17 -7.00 -38.11
C ASN A 227 2.79 -6.07 -36.94
N PHE A 228 3.61 -6.02 -35.89
CA PHE A 228 3.38 -5.18 -34.72
C PHE A 228 3.78 -3.73 -34.98
N THR A 229 2.90 -2.81 -34.61
CA THR A 229 3.15 -1.37 -34.59
C THR A 229 2.81 -0.79 -33.21
N TYR A 230 3.46 0.33 -32.84
CA TYR A 230 3.37 0.91 -31.51
C TYR A 230 2.99 2.38 -31.59
N GLN A 231 2.10 2.82 -30.69
CA GLN A 231 1.68 4.21 -30.54
C GLN A 231 1.78 4.63 -29.08
N THR A 232 2.00 5.92 -28.84
CA THR A 232 1.95 6.52 -27.49
C THR A 232 0.85 7.57 -27.47
N PRO A 233 -0.43 7.15 -27.38
CA PRO A 233 -1.55 8.06 -27.47
C PRO A 233 -1.66 9.03 -26.30
N LEU A 234 -0.99 8.79 -25.17
CA LEU A 234 -0.97 9.71 -24.05
C LEU A 234 0.39 9.68 -23.35
N GLU A 235 0.96 10.85 -23.07
CA GLU A 235 2.17 11.04 -22.26
C GLU A 235 2.06 12.37 -21.53
N HIS A 236 2.21 12.35 -20.21
CA HIS A 236 2.21 13.55 -19.39
C HIS A 236 3.18 13.41 -18.22
N SER A 237 3.90 14.50 -17.90
CA SER A 237 4.87 14.56 -16.81
C SER A 237 4.36 15.49 -15.73
N PHE A 238 4.25 14.97 -14.51
CA PHE A 238 3.89 15.75 -13.32
C PHE A 238 5.10 15.87 -12.40
N SER A 239 5.26 17.01 -11.74
CA SER A 239 6.10 17.13 -10.55
C SER A 239 5.36 16.49 -9.38
N THR A 240 6.07 15.79 -8.49
CA THR A 240 5.42 15.13 -7.34
C THR A 240 4.68 16.08 -6.39
N PRO A 241 5.11 17.35 -6.17
CA PRO A 241 4.32 18.30 -5.39
C PRO A 241 2.95 18.61 -5.99
N GLU A 242 2.79 18.53 -7.31
CA GLU A 242 1.50 18.77 -8.00
C GLU A 242 0.47 17.68 -7.69
N LEU A 243 0.94 16.48 -7.35
CA LEU A 243 0.12 15.28 -7.15
C LEU A 243 -0.09 14.91 -5.68
N TYR A 244 0.54 15.60 -4.72
CA TYR A 244 0.49 15.17 -3.33
C TYR A 244 -0.94 15.13 -2.80
N GLY A 245 -1.41 13.92 -2.50
CA GLY A 245 -2.77 13.68 -2.01
C GLY A 245 -3.86 13.82 -3.06
N LYS A 246 -3.52 13.89 -4.35
CA LYS A 246 -4.46 13.99 -5.47
C LYS A 246 -4.42 12.72 -6.28
N ALA A 247 -5.56 12.07 -6.44
CA ALA A 247 -5.67 10.90 -7.30
C ALA A 247 -5.59 11.32 -8.79
N VAL A 248 -4.93 10.50 -9.60
CA VAL A 248 -4.86 10.68 -11.07
C VAL A 248 -5.57 9.52 -11.74
N THR A 249 -6.69 9.78 -12.40
CA THR A 249 -7.48 8.73 -13.08
C THR A 249 -7.23 8.74 -14.59
N LEU A 250 -6.81 7.61 -15.15
CA LEU A 250 -6.80 7.32 -16.57
C LEU A 250 -8.10 6.63 -16.99
N GLY A 251 -8.73 7.12 -18.05
CA GLY A 251 -9.84 6.44 -18.71
C GLY A 251 -9.88 6.69 -20.20
N HIS A 252 -10.92 6.18 -20.86
CA HIS A 252 -11.12 6.32 -22.30
C HIS A 252 -12.57 6.72 -22.59
N PHE A 253 -12.77 7.61 -23.56
CA PHE A 253 -14.03 7.62 -24.30
C PHE A 253 -13.98 6.56 -25.40
N VAL A 254 -15.08 5.84 -25.61
CA VAL A 254 -15.14 4.74 -26.56
C VAL A 254 -16.23 5.01 -27.60
N ASN A 255 -15.85 5.01 -28.88
CA ASN A 255 -16.79 5.23 -29.99
C ASN A 255 -16.76 4.07 -30.97
N THR A 256 -17.93 3.51 -31.28
CA THR A 256 -18.09 2.39 -32.20
C THR A 256 -18.74 2.88 -33.50
N HIS A 257 -18.13 2.57 -34.64
CA HIS A 257 -18.70 2.89 -35.95
C HIS A 257 -18.85 1.64 -36.81
N GLN A 258 -20.07 1.44 -37.33
CA GLN A 258 -20.40 0.38 -38.27
C GLN A 258 -21.46 0.87 -39.28
N PRO A 259 -21.13 1.01 -40.58
CA PRO A 259 -22.09 1.45 -41.59
C PRO A 259 -23.23 0.44 -41.80
N PRO A 260 -24.47 0.89 -42.08
CA PRO A 260 -25.58 0.00 -42.42
C PRO A 260 -25.29 -0.82 -43.70
N ALA A 261 -25.63 -2.11 -43.65
CA ALA A 261 -25.25 -3.16 -44.58
C ALA A 261 -25.66 -2.93 -46.05
N LEU A 262 -24.87 -2.19 -46.83
CA LEU A 262 -24.84 -2.29 -48.29
C LEU A 262 -23.40 -2.16 -48.80
N ILE A 263 -22.77 -3.33 -49.02
CA ILE A 263 -21.51 -3.56 -49.75
C ILE A 263 -20.26 -2.98 -49.07
N GLY A 264 -19.60 -3.80 -48.24
CA GLY A 264 -18.30 -3.50 -47.61
C GLY A 264 -18.41 -3.09 -46.14
N GLY A 265 -18.97 -3.97 -45.29
CA GLY A 265 -19.05 -3.71 -43.85
C GLY A 265 -17.66 -3.73 -43.22
N PHE A 266 -17.27 -2.61 -42.62
CA PHE A 266 -16.16 -2.53 -41.68
C PHE A 266 -16.70 -2.05 -40.33
N LYS A 267 -15.97 -2.40 -39.27
CA LYS A 267 -16.25 -1.97 -37.91
C LYS A 267 -14.99 -1.29 -37.36
N THR A 268 -15.17 -0.18 -36.67
CA THR A 268 -14.06 0.48 -35.97
C THR A 268 -14.42 0.79 -34.54
N TYR A 269 -13.43 0.63 -33.65
CA TYR A 269 -13.49 1.10 -32.28
C TYR A 269 -12.44 2.18 -32.09
N THR A 270 -12.86 3.40 -31.81
CA THR A 270 -11.97 4.53 -31.52
C THR A 270 -11.91 4.75 -30.01
N TYR A 271 -10.70 4.81 -29.48
CA TYR A 271 -10.41 5.07 -28.08
C TYR A 271 -9.77 6.45 -27.94
N SER A 272 -10.31 7.29 -27.06
CA SER A 272 -9.80 8.62 -26.74
C SER A 272 -9.35 8.67 -25.29
N PRO A 273 -8.05 8.48 -24.98
CA PRO A 273 -7.57 8.48 -23.61
C PRO A 273 -7.61 9.86 -22.98
N TRP A 274 -7.78 9.90 -21.66
CA TRP A 274 -7.72 11.10 -20.85
C TRP A 274 -7.16 10.80 -19.45
N LEU A 275 -6.46 11.78 -18.87
CA LEU A 275 -6.12 11.80 -17.45
C LEU A 275 -6.97 12.84 -16.74
N MET A 276 -7.46 12.52 -15.55
CA MET A 276 -8.11 13.44 -14.63
C MET A 276 -7.27 13.55 -13.36
N VAL A 277 -6.94 14.77 -12.94
CA VAL A 277 -6.27 15.02 -11.65
C VAL A 277 -7.30 15.53 -10.67
N ASP A 278 -7.49 14.83 -9.56
CA ASP A 278 -8.36 15.23 -8.46
C ASP A 278 -7.88 16.56 -7.87
N ASP A 279 -8.79 17.48 -7.60
CA ASP A 279 -8.47 18.76 -6.94
C ASP A 279 -8.66 18.71 -5.41
N ASN A 280 -9.17 17.60 -4.88
CA ASN A 280 -9.62 17.40 -3.49
C ASN A 280 -10.76 18.35 -3.07
N ASP A 281 -11.55 18.83 -4.04
CA ASP A 281 -12.82 19.53 -3.82
C ASP A 281 -14.00 18.54 -3.86
N THR A 282 -15.07 18.90 -3.17
CA THR A 282 -16.36 18.23 -3.27
C THR A 282 -17.06 18.50 -4.62
N ASP A 283 -16.74 19.61 -5.31
CA ASP A 283 -17.31 19.88 -6.63
C ASP A 283 -16.55 19.16 -7.75
N ARG A 284 -17.10 18.03 -8.20
CA ARG A 284 -16.55 17.20 -9.29
C ARG A 284 -16.35 17.93 -10.62
N ASN A 285 -16.99 19.08 -10.84
CA ASN A 285 -16.87 19.83 -12.09
C ASN A 285 -15.56 20.61 -12.21
N ASN A 286 -14.85 20.79 -11.11
CA ASN A 286 -13.55 21.47 -11.09
C ASN A 286 -12.43 20.57 -11.60
N ASN A 287 -12.63 19.25 -11.65
CA ASN A 287 -11.63 18.29 -12.10
C ASN A 287 -11.23 18.52 -13.57
N HIS A 288 -9.94 18.71 -13.80
CA HIS A 288 -9.38 18.99 -15.12
C HIS A 288 -9.01 17.70 -15.89
N LEU A 289 -9.34 17.68 -17.18
CA LEU A 289 -9.03 16.56 -18.08
C LEU A 289 -7.87 16.89 -19.04
N ILE A 290 -6.81 16.11 -18.99
CA ILE A 290 -5.71 16.12 -19.95
C ILE A 290 -6.03 15.08 -21.04
N ARG A 291 -6.20 15.52 -22.29
CA ARG A 291 -6.58 14.64 -23.41
C ARG A 291 -5.37 14.10 -24.15
N GLY A 292 -5.41 12.81 -24.48
CA GLY A 292 -4.46 12.19 -25.42
C GLY A 292 -5.01 12.12 -26.85
N ASP A 293 -4.20 11.57 -27.73
CA ASP A 293 -4.52 11.30 -29.13
C ASP A 293 -5.42 10.07 -29.28
N ASN A 294 -6.33 10.13 -30.24
CA ASN A 294 -7.19 9.00 -30.57
C ASN A 294 -6.39 7.86 -31.21
N TYR A 295 -6.68 6.62 -30.82
CA TYR A 295 -6.20 5.42 -31.49
C TYR A 295 -7.38 4.50 -31.81
N GLN A 296 -7.24 3.65 -32.83
CA GLN A 296 -8.39 2.94 -33.41
C GLN A 296 -8.08 1.52 -33.84
N GLU A 297 -8.98 0.60 -33.51
CA GLU A 297 -9.08 -0.73 -34.13
C GLU A 297 -9.93 -0.67 -35.41
N PHE A 298 -9.55 -1.49 -36.39
CA PHE A 298 -10.24 -1.59 -37.67
C PHE A 298 -10.43 -3.06 -38.05
N PHE A 299 -11.68 -3.44 -38.33
CA PHE A 299 -12.06 -4.79 -38.73
C PHE A 299 -12.88 -4.75 -40.02
N ALA A 300 -12.39 -5.40 -41.08
CA ALA A 300 -13.10 -5.55 -42.35
C ALA A 300 -13.71 -6.95 -42.48
N ASN A 301 -14.98 -7.02 -42.90
CA ASN A 301 -15.70 -8.29 -43.07
C ASN A 301 -15.53 -8.92 -44.47
N LEU A 302 -14.69 -8.35 -45.35
CA LEU A 302 -14.47 -8.85 -46.71
C LEU A 302 -13.04 -9.37 -46.92
N PRO A 303 -12.87 -10.52 -47.58
CA PRO A 303 -11.56 -10.99 -47.98
C PRO A 303 -10.91 -10.06 -49.03
N PRO A 304 -9.58 -9.87 -48.98
CA PRO A 304 -8.68 -10.45 -47.98
C PRO A 304 -8.62 -9.56 -46.73
N VAL A 305 -8.69 -10.17 -45.54
CA VAL A 305 -8.75 -9.53 -44.20
C VAL A 305 -7.41 -8.86 -43.80
N LEU A 306 -6.62 -8.45 -44.79
CA LEU A 306 -5.25 -7.96 -44.63
C LEU A 306 -5.18 -6.55 -44.01
N ALA A 307 -6.31 -5.84 -44.00
CA ALA A 307 -6.42 -4.48 -43.46
C ALA A 307 -6.76 -4.43 -41.97
N ASN A 308 -7.04 -5.57 -41.31
CA ASN A 308 -7.42 -5.55 -39.90
C ASN A 308 -6.27 -5.03 -39.03
N SER A 309 -6.57 -4.03 -38.21
CA SER A 309 -5.67 -3.50 -37.20
C SER A 309 -6.29 -3.78 -35.84
N THR A 310 -5.65 -4.66 -35.08
CA THR A 310 -6.15 -5.14 -33.79
C THR A 310 -5.28 -4.61 -32.68
N LEU A 311 -5.88 -4.01 -31.65
CA LEU A 311 -5.17 -3.64 -30.43
C LEU A 311 -4.86 -4.93 -29.69
N THR A 312 -3.59 -5.30 -29.60
CA THR A 312 -3.14 -6.55 -28.96
C THR A 312 -2.66 -6.35 -27.55
N ARG A 313 -2.13 -5.17 -27.22
CA ARG A 313 -1.70 -4.81 -25.87
C ARG A 313 -1.82 -3.32 -25.61
N LEU A 314 -2.22 -2.98 -24.39
CA LEU A 314 -2.23 -1.62 -23.87
C LEU A 314 -1.48 -1.62 -22.55
N THR A 315 -0.43 -0.80 -22.44
CA THR A 315 0.44 -0.75 -21.27
C THR A 315 0.46 0.66 -20.69
N LEU A 316 0.17 0.76 -19.41
CA LEU A 316 0.43 1.94 -18.60
C LEU A 316 1.87 1.90 -18.11
N GLU A 317 2.67 2.88 -18.50
CA GLU A 317 4.03 3.13 -18.05
C GLU A 317 4.00 4.29 -17.04
N MET A 318 4.69 4.10 -15.91
CA MET A 318 4.87 5.06 -14.83
C MET A 318 6.37 5.17 -14.57
N GLU A 319 6.98 6.27 -15.02
CA GLU A 319 8.41 6.52 -14.87
C GLU A 319 8.64 7.56 -13.77
N THR A 320 9.34 7.18 -12.69
CA THR A 320 9.74 8.11 -11.64
C THR A 320 11.11 8.68 -11.97
N GLN A 321 11.24 10.00 -11.97
CA GLN A 321 12.49 10.73 -12.19
C GLN A 321 12.86 11.42 -10.88
N ASP A 322 13.79 10.81 -10.14
CA ASP A 322 14.32 11.35 -8.90
C ASP A 322 15.60 12.17 -9.19
N PRO A 323 15.75 13.38 -8.65
CA PRO A 323 16.97 14.17 -8.80
C PRO A 323 18.24 13.39 -8.41
N GLY A 324 19.18 13.30 -9.34
CA GLY A 324 20.45 12.60 -9.14
C GLY A 324 20.38 11.06 -9.17
N LYS A 325 19.24 10.46 -9.54
CA LYS A 325 19.11 9.01 -9.77
C LYS A 325 18.71 8.73 -11.23
N GLU A 326 18.97 7.52 -11.68
CA GLU A 326 18.45 7.03 -12.96
C GLU A 326 16.91 6.90 -12.88
N PRO A 327 16.18 7.21 -13.97
CA PRO A 327 14.74 7.00 -14.01
C PRO A 327 14.36 5.53 -13.75
N GLU A 328 13.34 5.32 -12.93
CA GLU A 328 12.79 3.98 -12.67
C GLU A 328 11.45 3.85 -13.38
N LEU A 329 11.35 2.87 -14.29
CA LEU A 329 10.12 2.59 -15.03
C LEU A 329 9.37 1.42 -14.38
N ARG A 330 8.09 1.64 -14.06
CA ARG A 330 7.12 0.60 -13.73
C ARG A 330 6.05 0.55 -14.81
N SER A 331 5.57 -0.65 -15.14
CA SER A 331 4.54 -0.83 -16.16
C SER A 331 3.44 -1.78 -15.70
N ARG A 332 2.20 -1.55 -16.09
CA ARG A 332 1.06 -2.47 -15.91
C ARG A 332 0.34 -2.62 -17.25
N ASP A 333 0.12 -3.86 -17.68
CA ASP A 333 -0.70 -4.12 -18.85
C ASP A 333 -2.17 -3.92 -18.49
N LEU A 334 -2.78 -2.92 -19.10
CA LEU A 334 -4.22 -2.67 -19.03
C LEU A 334 -4.98 -3.68 -19.90
N LEU A 335 -4.33 -4.18 -20.94
CA LEU A 335 -4.85 -5.16 -21.86
C LEU A 335 -3.68 -5.97 -22.42
N ASP A 336 -3.77 -7.30 -22.39
CA ASP A 336 -2.95 -8.18 -23.23
C ASP A 336 -3.82 -9.31 -23.79
N ARG A 337 -4.11 -9.24 -25.09
CA ARG A 337 -5.00 -10.19 -25.78
C ARG A 337 -4.26 -11.36 -26.39
N LEU A 338 -2.93 -11.36 -26.37
CA LEU A 338 -2.14 -12.53 -26.77
C LEU A 338 -1.83 -13.40 -25.54
N GLY A 339 -1.63 -12.76 -24.39
CA GLY A 339 -1.32 -13.37 -23.10
C GLY A 339 0.18 -13.39 -22.81
N PHE A 340 0.55 -13.15 -21.56
CA PHE A 340 1.95 -13.01 -21.15
C PHE A 340 2.75 -14.29 -21.40
N ALA A 341 2.19 -15.46 -21.06
CA ALA A 341 2.80 -16.74 -21.37
C ALA A 341 3.08 -16.93 -22.87
N ALA A 342 2.13 -16.60 -23.75
CA ALA A 342 2.28 -16.75 -25.19
C ALA A 342 3.39 -15.85 -25.75
N ARG A 343 3.51 -14.62 -25.25
CA ARG A 343 4.60 -13.69 -25.60
C ARG A 343 5.98 -14.19 -25.19
N HIS A 344 6.05 -15.03 -24.16
CA HIS A 344 7.28 -15.67 -23.70
C HIS A 344 7.47 -17.09 -24.26
N GLY A 345 6.66 -17.50 -25.24
CA GLY A 345 6.74 -18.82 -25.87
C GLY A 345 6.26 -19.98 -24.99
N MET A 346 5.51 -19.70 -23.92
CA MET A 346 5.04 -20.66 -22.91
C MET A 346 3.53 -20.98 -23.02
N GLY A 347 2.92 -20.81 -24.20
CA GLY A 347 1.52 -21.14 -24.42
C GLY A 347 1.01 -20.64 -25.79
N PRO A 348 -0.18 -21.07 -26.22
CA PRO A 348 -0.82 -20.53 -27.42
C PRO A 348 -1.30 -19.10 -27.18
N SER A 349 -1.30 -18.27 -28.24
CA SER A 349 -1.97 -16.96 -28.21
C SER A 349 -3.47 -17.14 -28.00
N GLN A 350 -4.08 -16.25 -27.22
CA GLN A 350 -5.52 -16.17 -27.12
C GLN A 350 -6.16 -15.61 -28.41
N GLY A 351 -7.45 -15.91 -28.60
CA GLY A 351 -8.24 -15.38 -29.70
C GLY A 351 -8.65 -13.92 -29.44
N VAL A 352 -8.80 -13.15 -30.51
CA VAL A 352 -9.18 -11.73 -30.47
C VAL A 352 -10.67 -11.59 -30.73
N ASP A 353 -11.42 -11.08 -29.76
CA ASP A 353 -12.82 -10.67 -29.95
C ASP A 353 -12.95 -9.42 -30.86
N SER A 354 -13.41 -9.59 -32.10
CA SER A 354 -13.67 -8.48 -33.02
C SER A 354 -15.11 -7.94 -32.95
N GLU A 355 -15.95 -8.54 -32.11
CA GLU A 355 -17.36 -8.18 -32.01
C GLU A 355 -17.66 -7.10 -30.98
N ASN A 356 -16.82 -7.00 -29.95
CA ASN A 356 -16.89 -5.98 -28.89
C ASN A 356 -15.62 -5.13 -28.85
N PRO A 357 -15.72 -3.87 -28.37
CA PRO A 357 -14.52 -3.05 -28.15
C PRO A 357 -13.63 -3.71 -27.08
N ALA A 358 -12.31 -3.55 -27.25
CA ALA A 358 -11.31 -4.08 -26.32
C ALA A 358 -11.31 -3.37 -24.96
N LEU A 359 -11.88 -2.17 -24.89
CA LEU A 359 -12.05 -1.34 -23.69
C LEU A 359 -13.46 -0.78 -23.61
N THR A 360 -13.90 -0.47 -22.40
CA THR A 360 -15.12 0.26 -22.08
C THR A 360 -14.79 1.56 -21.33
N GLU A 361 -15.76 2.46 -21.19
CA GLU A 361 -15.58 3.67 -20.39
C GLU A 361 -15.51 3.39 -18.87
N LEU A 362 -15.78 2.16 -18.44
CA LEU A 362 -15.63 1.69 -17.06
C LEU A 362 -14.27 1.05 -16.79
N ASP A 363 -13.40 0.96 -17.81
CA ASP A 363 -12.01 0.54 -17.64
C ASP A 363 -11.17 1.74 -17.18
N LEU A 364 -11.10 1.95 -15.87
CA LEU A 364 -10.49 3.12 -15.24
C LEU A 364 -9.32 2.72 -14.36
N MET A 365 -8.23 3.51 -14.41
CA MET A 365 -7.08 3.34 -13.54
C MET A 365 -6.89 4.59 -12.70
N THR A 366 -7.10 4.48 -11.40
CA THR A 366 -6.88 5.57 -10.44
C THR A 366 -5.54 5.37 -9.76
N LEU A 367 -4.62 6.31 -9.93
CA LEU A 367 -3.29 6.32 -9.35
C LEU A 367 -3.24 7.28 -8.17
N LEU A 368 -2.83 6.80 -7.01
CA LEU A 368 -2.42 7.63 -5.90
C LEU A 368 -0.89 7.66 -5.85
N ILE A 369 -0.33 8.81 -6.23
CA ILE A 369 1.11 9.06 -6.28
C ILE A 369 1.49 9.90 -5.07
N THR A 370 2.09 9.27 -4.05
CA THR A 370 2.34 9.91 -2.75
C THR A 370 3.81 9.89 -2.39
N PRO A 371 4.45 11.07 -2.32
CA PRO A 371 5.86 11.21 -1.96
C PRO A 371 6.09 11.38 -0.44
N GLY A 372 5.18 10.86 0.38
CA GLY A 372 5.23 10.93 1.84
C GLY A 372 4.07 10.17 2.48
N PHE A 373 3.79 10.43 3.75
CA PHE A 373 2.66 9.82 4.45
C PHE A 373 1.34 10.47 4.03
N VAL A 374 0.27 9.67 3.96
CA VAL A 374 -1.11 10.15 3.79
C VAL A 374 -1.67 10.60 5.14
N VAL A 375 -2.52 11.63 5.10
CA VAL A 375 -3.13 12.24 6.29
C VAL A 375 -4.61 11.86 6.43
N PRO A 376 -5.12 11.69 7.67
CA PRO A 376 -6.51 11.34 7.91
C PRO A 376 -7.53 12.35 7.36
N GLU A 377 -7.15 13.62 7.19
CA GLU A 377 -8.00 14.72 6.75
C GLU A 377 -8.57 14.53 5.34
N LEU A 378 -7.98 13.64 4.53
CA LEU A 378 -8.52 13.25 3.21
C LEU A 378 -9.70 12.28 3.29
N VAL A 379 -9.83 11.53 4.38
CA VAL A 379 -10.89 10.51 4.50
C VAL A 379 -12.28 11.14 4.44
N PRO A 380 -12.61 12.20 5.21
CA PRO A 380 -13.93 12.81 5.16
C PRO A 380 -14.31 13.36 3.78
N SER A 381 -13.37 13.95 3.02
CA SER A 381 -13.67 14.47 1.68
C SER A 381 -13.98 13.35 0.68
N HIS A 382 -13.16 12.30 0.66
CA HIS A 382 -13.43 11.13 -0.19
C HIS A 382 -14.73 10.43 0.21
N GLN A 383 -14.97 10.28 1.52
CA GLN A 383 -16.18 9.67 2.04
C GLN A 383 -17.42 10.46 1.64
N GLN A 384 -17.41 11.79 1.79
CA GLN A 384 -18.54 12.64 1.42
C GLN A 384 -18.80 12.57 -0.09
N ALA A 385 -17.75 12.61 -0.93
CA ALA A 385 -17.89 12.49 -2.37
C ALA A 385 -18.56 11.16 -2.77
N VAL A 386 -18.18 10.05 -2.14
CA VAL A 386 -18.80 8.73 -2.35
C VAL A 386 -20.27 8.71 -1.90
N LEU A 387 -20.59 9.32 -0.76
CA LEU A 387 -21.98 9.41 -0.27
C LEU A 387 -22.87 10.27 -1.17
N ASP A 388 -22.39 11.42 -1.63
CA ASP A 388 -23.12 12.31 -2.54
C ASP A 388 -23.44 11.60 -3.86
N LEU A 389 -22.47 10.86 -4.41
CA LEU A 389 -22.67 10.06 -5.62
C LEU A 389 -23.59 8.85 -5.40
N THR A 390 -23.60 8.29 -4.19
CA THR A 390 -24.51 7.20 -3.81
C THR A 390 -25.97 7.68 -3.78
N ASP A 391 -26.21 8.89 -3.28
CA ASP A 391 -27.54 9.51 -3.29
C ASP A 391 -28.01 9.82 -4.72
N GLU A 392 -27.13 10.37 -5.57
CA GLU A 392 -27.40 10.62 -6.99
C GLU A 392 -27.69 9.30 -7.74
N SER A 393 -26.91 8.25 -7.46
CA SER A 393 -27.07 6.91 -8.02
C SER A 393 -28.43 6.30 -7.68
N SER A 394 -28.83 6.42 -6.41
CA SER A 394 -30.12 5.92 -5.94
C SER A 394 -31.30 6.61 -6.63
N ALA A 395 -31.19 7.92 -6.90
CA ALA A 395 -32.21 8.67 -7.63
C ALA A 395 -32.27 8.27 -9.11
N LEU A 396 -31.12 8.21 -9.79
CA LEU A 396 -31.03 7.94 -11.23
C LEU A 396 -31.37 6.49 -11.59
N GLY A 397 -31.04 5.54 -10.71
CA GLY A 397 -31.30 4.11 -10.92
C GLY A 397 -32.78 3.79 -11.17
N LEU A 398 -33.69 4.50 -10.50
CA LEU A 398 -35.14 4.32 -10.68
C LEU A 398 -35.62 4.76 -12.07
N GLU A 399 -35.02 5.82 -12.63
CA GLU A 399 -35.40 6.34 -13.95
C GLU A 399 -34.87 5.43 -15.08
N VAL A 400 -33.66 4.89 -14.91
CA VAL A 400 -33.02 4.01 -15.90
C VAL A 400 -33.70 2.64 -15.98
N GLU A 401 -34.29 2.14 -14.89
CA GLU A 401 -35.07 0.89 -14.90
C GLU A 401 -36.23 0.95 -15.89
N ALA A 402 -36.88 2.11 -15.97
CA ALA A 402 -37.98 2.35 -16.91
C ALA A 402 -37.48 2.39 -18.37
N LEU A 403 -36.26 2.88 -18.61
CA LEU A 403 -35.66 2.96 -19.94
C LEU A 403 -35.29 1.57 -20.48
N ILE A 404 -34.72 0.68 -19.65
CA ILE A 404 -34.30 -0.67 -20.06
C ILE A 404 -35.46 -1.49 -20.63
N ASN A 405 -36.66 -1.27 -20.10
CA ASN A 405 -37.87 -1.99 -20.51
C ASN A 405 -38.59 -1.35 -21.72
N LYS A 406 -38.06 -0.24 -22.25
CA LYS A 406 -38.65 0.51 -23.37
C LYS A 406 -38.31 -0.12 -24.72
N ASP A 407 -39.24 -0.06 -25.68
CA ASP A 407 -38.99 -0.53 -27.05
C ASP A 407 -37.89 0.32 -27.71
N PRO A 408 -36.83 -0.28 -28.31
CA PRO A 408 -35.79 0.46 -29.02
C PRO A 408 -36.31 1.45 -30.07
N ALA A 409 -37.45 1.15 -30.72
CA ALA A 409 -38.07 2.03 -31.71
C ALA A 409 -38.71 3.29 -31.07
N GLN A 410 -38.86 3.32 -29.75
CA GLN A 410 -39.45 4.41 -28.97
C GLN A 410 -38.42 5.19 -28.14
N ILE A 411 -37.13 4.95 -28.34
CA ILE A 411 -36.05 5.74 -27.70
C ILE A 411 -36.09 7.18 -28.23
N THR A 412 -36.25 8.12 -27.32
CA THR A 412 -36.28 9.57 -27.55
C THR A 412 -34.89 10.20 -27.36
N ALA A 413 -34.77 11.50 -27.64
CA ALA A 413 -33.55 12.25 -27.31
C ALA A 413 -33.32 12.36 -25.79
N GLN A 414 -34.40 12.45 -25.00
CA GLN A 414 -34.30 12.52 -23.54
C GLN A 414 -33.82 11.18 -22.95
N ASP A 415 -34.26 10.06 -23.53
CA ASP A 415 -33.76 8.73 -23.15
C ASP A 415 -32.26 8.57 -23.45
N LYS A 416 -31.75 9.22 -24.50
CA LYS A 416 -30.31 9.27 -24.83
C LYS A 416 -29.51 10.06 -23.81
N GLU A 417 -30.04 11.19 -23.35
CA GLU A 417 -29.37 11.98 -22.31
C GLU A 417 -29.37 11.22 -20.98
N LEU A 418 -30.49 10.59 -20.60
CA LEU A 418 -30.58 9.77 -19.38
C LEU A 418 -29.56 8.62 -19.37
N ALA A 419 -29.37 7.95 -20.51
CA ALA A 419 -28.36 6.89 -20.65
C ALA A 419 -26.91 7.43 -20.57
N LYS A 420 -26.68 8.68 -21.01
CA LYS A 420 -25.39 9.35 -20.88
C LYS A 420 -25.12 9.72 -19.42
N ASP A 421 -26.08 10.36 -18.75
CA ASP A 421 -25.99 10.71 -17.32
C ASP A 421 -25.71 9.46 -16.47
N TYR A 422 -26.33 8.33 -16.82
CA TYR A 422 -26.07 7.04 -16.17
C TYR A 422 -24.63 6.56 -16.33
N ASN A 423 -24.05 6.64 -17.52
CA ASN A 423 -22.66 6.23 -17.76
C ASN A 423 -21.68 7.20 -17.07
N ASP A 424 -21.96 8.50 -17.12
CA ASP A 424 -21.17 9.54 -16.46
C ASP A 424 -21.17 9.33 -14.94
N LEU A 425 -22.30 8.95 -14.34
CA LEU A 425 -22.41 8.65 -12.92
C LEU A 425 -21.68 7.37 -12.52
N ASN A 426 -21.80 6.27 -13.30
CA ASN A 426 -21.03 5.05 -13.04
C ASN A 426 -19.52 5.33 -13.05
N ARG A 427 -19.06 6.14 -14.01
CA ARG A 427 -17.65 6.55 -14.10
C ARG A 427 -17.25 7.40 -12.90
N ALA A 428 -18.07 8.36 -12.50
CA ALA A 428 -17.81 9.21 -11.32
C ALA A 428 -17.74 8.38 -10.03
N MET A 429 -18.64 7.40 -9.83
CA MET A 429 -18.60 6.48 -8.69
C MET A 429 -17.30 5.70 -8.64
N LEU A 430 -16.90 5.07 -9.75
CA LEU A 430 -15.65 4.29 -9.80
C LEU A 430 -14.40 5.13 -9.54
N ILE A 431 -14.39 6.38 -10.03
CA ILE A 431 -13.31 7.35 -9.76
C ILE A 431 -13.24 7.65 -8.26
N ALA A 432 -14.38 8.00 -7.64
CA ALA A 432 -14.44 8.35 -6.23
C ALA A 432 -14.10 7.15 -5.32
N GLU A 433 -14.64 5.97 -5.63
CA GLU A 433 -14.34 4.71 -4.94
C GLU A 433 -12.85 4.36 -5.07
N GLY A 434 -12.26 4.48 -6.27
CA GLY A 434 -10.84 4.24 -6.48
C GLY A 434 -9.94 5.22 -5.71
N GLY A 435 -10.29 6.51 -5.72
CA GLY A 435 -9.60 7.52 -4.92
C GLY A 435 -9.68 7.21 -3.42
N PHE A 436 -10.87 6.86 -2.94
CA PHE A 436 -11.06 6.51 -1.54
C PHE A 436 -10.30 5.24 -1.14
N MET A 437 -10.38 4.16 -1.94
CA MET A 437 -9.70 2.89 -1.68
C MET A 437 -8.18 3.04 -1.61
N THR A 438 -7.59 3.76 -2.57
CA THR A 438 -6.14 3.98 -2.59
C THR A 438 -5.68 4.81 -1.39
N THR A 439 -6.38 5.91 -1.07
CA THR A 439 -6.09 6.76 0.09
C THR A 439 -6.22 5.99 1.40
N ALA A 440 -7.32 5.25 1.57
CA ALA A 440 -7.60 4.53 2.80
C ALA A 440 -6.63 3.37 3.04
N PHE A 441 -6.24 2.64 1.98
CA PHE A 441 -5.18 1.64 2.06
C PHE A 441 -3.85 2.25 2.54
N GLN A 442 -3.41 3.35 1.90
CA GLN A 442 -2.14 3.98 2.26
C GLN A 442 -2.17 4.53 3.68
N LEU A 443 -3.30 5.09 4.14
CA LEU A 443 -3.45 5.58 5.50
C LEU A 443 -3.20 4.48 6.54
N GLU A 444 -3.81 3.31 6.34
CA GLU A 444 -3.65 2.16 7.24
C GLU A 444 -2.23 1.56 7.18
N SER A 445 -1.65 1.46 5.98
CA SER A 445 -0.24 1.04 5.79
C SER A 445 0.73 2.00 6.50
N ASP A 446 0.47 3.31 6.40
CA ASP A 446 1.28 4.36 7.00
C ASP A 446 1.15 4.37 8.53
N PHE A 447 -0.04 4.10 9.06
CA PHE A 447 -0.27 3.91 10.49
C PHE A 447 0.56 2.74 11.03
N ALA A 448 0.47 1.57 10.38
CA ALA A 448 1.24 0.39 10.77
C ALA A 448 2.76 0.64 10.69
N THR A 449 3.21 1.29 9.61
CA THR A 449 4.61 1.65 9.40
C THR A 449 5.15 2.55 10.51
N ARG A 450 4.39 3.58 10.92
CA ARG A 450 4.78 4.48 12.03
C ARG A 450 4.95 3.72 13.34
N LYS A 451 4.00 2.84 13.69
CA LYS A 451 4.09 1.99 14.90
C LYS A 451 5.26 0.99 14.84
N MET A 452 5.56 0.46 13.66
CA MET A 452 6.69 -0.44 13.46
C MET A 452 8.04 0.26 13.59
N ARG A 453 8.19 1.47 13.05
CA ARG A 453 9.44 2.25 13.09
C ARG A 453 9.96 2.42 14.51
N ASP A 454 9.08 2.83 15.42
CA ASP A 454 9.45 3.11 16.80
C ASP A 454 9.87 1.82 17.51
N SER A 455 9.05 0.77 17.40
CA SER A 455 9.34 -0.53 18.02
C SER A 455 10.65 -1.16 17.52
N HIS A 456 10.98 -1.00 16.24
CA HIS A 456 12.17 -1.59 15.62
C HIS A 456 13.43 -0.70 15.71
N LEU A 457 13.34 0.50 16.29
CA LEU A 457 14.42 1.51 16.27
C LEU A 457 14.99 1.68 14.84
N THR A 458 14.07 1.87 13.89
CA THR A 458 14.39 2.10 12.48
C THR A 458 13.57 3.27 11.99
N LEU A 459 14.21 4.43 11.81
CA LEU A 459 13.58 5.57 11.18
C LEU A 459 13.16 5.18 9.76
N ALA A 460 11.88 5.37 9.43
CA ALA A 460 11.31 5.01 8.16
C ALA A 460 10.56 6.20 7.56
N TYR A 461 10.91 6.58 6.33
CA TYR A 461 10.32 7.70 5.59
C TYR A 461 10.42 7.50 4.07
N TYR A 462 9.68 8.28 3.29
CA TYR A 462 9.70 8.19 1.83
C TYR A 462 10.67 9.22 1.23
N ASP A 463 11.66 8.74 0.47
CA ASP A 463 12.66 9.55 -0.26
C ASP A 463 12.48 9.49 -1.79
N SER A 464 11.28 9.07 -2.22
CA SER A 464 10.85 8.90 -3.61
C SER A 464 9.33 8.61 -3.64
N PRO A 465 8.57 8.96 -4.71
CA PRO A 465 7.12 8.80 -4.75
C PRO A 465 6.64 7.34 -4.78
N ARG A 466 5.74 6.96 -3.88
CA ARG A 466 5.00 5.70 -3.99
C ARG A 466 3.90 5.79 -5.04
N ILE A 467 3.53 4.64 -5.59
CA ILE A 467 2.46 4.52 -6.58
C ILE A 467 1.55 3.36 -6.16
N THR A 468 0.36 3.70 -5.73
CA THR A 468 -0.76 2.78 -5.53
C THR A 468 -1.76 2.99 -6.65
N LEU A 469 -2.29 1.91 -7.20
CA LEU A 469 -3.20 1.89 -8.33
C LEU A 469 -4.48 1.18 -7.90
N PHE A 470 -5.63 1.77 -8.18
CA PHE A 470 -6.91 1.09 -8.20
C PHE A 470 -7.36 0.98 -9.65
N ARG A 471 -7.92 -0.16 -10.01
CA ARG A 471 -8.36 -0.46 -11.36
C ARG A 471 -9.78 -0.98 -11.33
N SER A 472 -10.63 -0.47 -12.22
CA SER A 472 -11.88 -1.11 -12.59
C SER A 472 -11.78 -1.64 -14.01
N ARG A 473 -12.40 -2.79 -14.27
CA ARG A 473 -12.49 -3.37 -15.60
C ARG A 473 -13.83 -4.04 -15.82
N ALA A 474 -14.53 -3.65 -16.88
CA ALA A 474 -15.72 -4.36 -17.33
C ALA A 474 -15.31 -5.50 -18.26
N ILE A 475 -15.64 -6.73 -17.90
CA ILE A 475 -15.37 -7.93 -18.70
C ILE A 475 -16.70 -8.49 -19.18
N GLN A 476 -16.80 -8.70 -20.49
CA GLN A 476 -17.99 -9.27 -21.11
C GLN A 476 -17.75 -10.76 -21.38
N ASP A 477 -18.63 -11.64 -20.87
CA ASP A 477 -18.57 -13.08 -21.10
C ASP A 477 -19.92 -13.57 -21.64
N GLY A 478 -20.05 -13.51 -22.98
CA GLY A 478 -21.28 -13.87 -23.68
C GLY A 478 -22.47 -12.98 -23.29
N ALA A 479 -23.37 -13.54 -22.48
CA ALA A 479 -24.58 -12.86 -21.99
C ALA A 479 -24.32 -11.99 -20.76
N ASP A 480 -23.31 -12.36 -19.99
CA ASP A 480 -23.04 -11.83 -18.67
C ASP A 480 -21.94 -10.77 -18.77
N SER A 481 -21.96 -9.82 -17.85
CA SER A 481 -20.89 -8.84 -17.70
C SER A 481 -20.40 -8.91 -16.27
N ARG A 482 -19.11 -8.72 -16.05
CA ARG A 482 -18.56 -8.65 -14.69
C ARG A 482 -17.73 -7.39 -14.55
N LEU A 483 -17.85 -6.74 -13.40
CA LEU A 483 -16.98 -5.64 -13.03
C LEU A 483 -15.90 -6.22 -12.13
N GLN A 484 -14.66 -6.16 -12.61
CA GLN A 484 -13.47 -6.53 -11.87
C GLN A 484 -12.89 -5.24 -11.29
N MET A 485 -12.71 -5.17 -9.98
CA MET A 485 -11.92 -4.12 -9.35
C MET A 485 -10.61 -4.73 -8.86
N GLU A 486 -9.52 -3.98 -8.88
CA GLU A 486 -8.17 -4.39 -8.47
C GLU A 486 -7.52 -3.23 -7.68
N LEU A 487 -6.71 -3.55 -6.66
CA LEU A 487 -5.78 -2.62 -6.04
C LEU A 487 -4.36 -3.11 -6.39
N ASP A 488 -3.34 -2.25 -6.50
CA ASP A 488 -2.00 -2.67 -6.92
C ASP A 488 -0.95 -1.63 -6.46
N LEU A 489 0.03 -2.00 -5.62
CA LEU A 489 1.12 -1.15 -5.13
C LEU A 489 2.28 -1.33 -6.10
N ARG A 490 2.19 -0.60 -7.22
CA ARG A 490 3.20 -0.62 -8.28
C ARG A 490 4.60 -0.23 -7.79
N ARG A 491 4.65 0.60 -6.73
CA ARG A 491 5.87 1.10 -6.11
C ARG A 491 5.63 1.49 -4.66
N ASN A 492 6.30 0.86 -3.70
CA ASN A 492 6.12 1.11 -2.27
C ASN A 492 7.45 1.22 -1.51
N HIS A 493 8.48 1.76 -2.19
CA HIS A 493 9.82 1.94 -1.63
C HIS A 493 9.79 2.86 -0.43
N ILE A 494 10.26 2.37 0.72
CA ILE A 494 10.49 3.18 1.91
C ILE A 494 11.97 3.19 2.28
N LYS A 495 12.47 4.36 2.69
CA LYS A 495 13.80 4.50 3.25
C LYS A 495 13.77 4.08 4.71
N ALA A 496 14.38 2.94 5.02
CA ALA A 496 14.58 2.46 6.38
C ALA A 496 16.02 2.69 6.84
N LEU A 497 16.21 3.55 7.84
CA LEU A 497 17.48 3.89 8.49
C LEU A 497 17.49 3.36 9.93
N PRO A 498 18.27 2.31 10.22
CA PRO A 498 18.45 1.86 11.60
C PRO A 498 19.05 2.99 12.46
N TYR A 499 18.60 3.09 13.71
CA TYR A 499 19.12 4.09 14.66
C TYR A 499 20.63 3.92 14.90
N PRO A 500 21.36 4.98 15.32
CA PRO A 500 22.74 4.86 15.74
C PRO A 500 22.96 3.71 16.73
N GLY A 501 23.88 2.80 16.41
CA GLY A 501 24.18 1.63 17.23
C GLY A 501 23.28 0.42 17.03
N GLN A 502 22.19 0.52 16.26
CA GLN A 502 21.34 -0.61 15.85
C GLN A 502 22.09 -1.55 14.91
N ASN A 503 21.63 -2.79 14.73
CA ASN A 503 22.18 -3.71 13.74
C ASN A 503 21.97 -3.15 12.33
N ALA A 504 23.03 -3.07 11.54
CA ALA A 504 22.95 -2.55 10.18
C ALA A 504 22.03 -3.41 9.28
N PHE A 505 21.84 -4.69 9.59
CA PHE A 505 20.91 -5.58 8.90
C PHE A 505 19.44 -5.28 9.22
N ASN A 506 19.14 -4.49 10.24
CA ASN A 506 17.77 -4.23 10.68
C ASN A 506 16.90 -3.54 9.61
N ARG A 507 17.53 -2.83 8.66
CA ARG A 507 16.87 -2.28 7.46
C ARG A 507 16.17 -3.38 6.67
N PHE A 508 16.88 -4.49 6.42
CA PHE A 508 16.37 -5.60 5.62
C PHE A 508 15.16 -6.25 6.31
N THR A 509 15.28 -6.53 7.61
CA THR A 509 14.20 -7.14 8.39
C THR A 509 13.01 -6.20 8.57
N PHE A 510 13.23 -4.88 8.71
CA PHE A 510 12.16 -3.89 8.76
C PHE A 510 11.34 -3.90 7.46
N ASN A 511 12.01 -3.86 6.31
CA ASN A 511 11.35 -3.88 5.00
C ASN A 511 10.59 -5.19 4.76
N MET A 512 11.14 -6.33 5.20
CA MET A 512 10.42 -7.60 5.15
C MET A 512 9.17 -7.59 6.01
N SER A 513 9.27 -7.09 7.24
CA SER A 513 8.12 -6.96 8.13
C SER A 513 7.06 -6.04 7.52
N LYS A 514 7.46 -4.90 6.94
CA LYS A 514 6.53 -3.95 6.32
C LYS A 514 5.81 -4.59 5.13
N GLY A 515 6.55 -5.22 4.22
CA GLY A 515 5.96 -5.89 3.06
C GLY A 515 5.00 -7.02 3.47
N SER A 516 5.35 -7.80 4.49
CA SER A 516 4.44 -8.81 5.05
C SER A 516 3.18 -8.20 5.68
N TRP A 517 3.31 -7.06 6.36
CA TRP A 517 2.18 -6.34 6.94
C TRP A 517 1.26 -5.74 5.88
N ASP A 518 1.83 -5.11 4.85
CA ASP A 518 1.07 -4.58 3.73
C ASP A 518 0.26 -5.69 3.06
N SER A 519 0.87 -6.85 2.75
CA SER A 519 0.13 -7.99 2.18
C SER A 519 -1.02 -8.49 3.07
N LYS A 520 -0.85 -8.47 4.41
CA LYS A 520 -1.90 -8.86 5.36
C LYS A 520 -3.03 -7.85 5.39
N LEU A 521 -2.69 -6.57 5.41
CA LEU A 521 -3.64 -5.47 5.36
C LEU A 521 -4.48 -5.53 4.09
N GLU A 522 -3.86 -5.79 2.93
CA GLU A 522 -4.55 -5.98 1.65
C GLU A 522 -5.63 -7.06 1.75
N HIS A 523 -5.26 -8.26 2.22
CA HIS A 523 -6.19 -9.38 2.36
C HIS A 523 -7.32 -9.08 3.35
N ALA A 524 -7.00 -8.44 4.49
CA ALA A 524 -7.98 -8.10 5.52
C ALA A 524 -8.99 -7.04 5.05
N ILE A 525 -8.56 -6.05 4.27
CA ILE A 525 -9.45 -5.04 3.68
C ILE A 525 -10.46 -5.72 2.76
N VAL A 526 -10.02 -6.65 1.90
CA VAL A 526 -10.90 -7.39 0.98
C VAL A 526 -11.91 -8.26 1.71
N GLU A 527 -11.43 -9.12 2.62
CA GLU A 527 -12.29 -10.04 3.37
C GLU A 527 -13.41 -9.29 4.10
N ARG A 528 -13.09 -8.13 4.68
CA ARG A 528 -14.06 -7.36 5.47
C ARG A 528 -14.99 -6.50 4.60
N LEU A 529 -14.48 -5.88 3.53
CA LEU A 529 -15.30 -5.10 2.59
C LEU A 529 -16.33 -5.99 1.88
N LEU A 530 -16.00 -7.28 1.72
CA LEU A 530 -16.76 -8.26 0.94
C LEU A 530 -17.32 -9.41 1.76
N ALA A 531 -17.40 -9.28 3.09
CA ALA A 531 -18.00 -10.26 4.02
C ALA A 531 -19.49 -10.57 3.77
N THR A 532 -20.04 -10.12 2.64
CA THR A 532 -21.40 -10.36 2.17
C THR A 532 -21.60 -11.81 1.73
N GLN A 533 -22.69 -12.44 2.16
CA GLN A 533 -23.14 -13.76 1.70
C GLN A 533 -23.67 -13.76 0.25
N ASN A 534 -23.24 -12.83 -0.60
CA ASN A 534 -23.75 -12.70 -1.97
C ASN A 534 -23.01 -13.69 -2.90
N PRO A 535 -23.69 -14.70 -3.46
CA PRO A 535 -23.05 -15.69 -4.34
C PRO A 535 -22.48 -15.10 -5.65
N ASP A 536 -22.88 -13.88 -6.01
CA ASP A 536 -22.44 -13.18 -7.22
C ASP A 536 -21.13 -12.39 -7.02
N VAL A 537 -20.63 -12.32 -5.78
CA VAL A 537 -19.33 -11.73 -5.43
C VAL A 537 -18.28 -12.84 -5.36
N ARG A 538 -17.18 -12.68 -6.10
CA ARG A 538 -16.01 -13.56 -5.99
C ARG A 538 -14.77 -12.77 -5.60
N ILE A 539 -14.02 -13.31 -4.65
CA ILE A 539 -12.73 -12.79 -4.20
C ILE A 539 -11.66 -13.62 -4.88
N ALA A 540 -10.73 -13.00 -5.62
CA ALA A 540 -9.62 -13.78 -6.14
C ALA A 540 -8.61 -14.16 -5.05
N ALA A 541 -7.83 -15.18 -5.38
CA ALA A 541 -6.90 -15.82 -4.46
C ALA A 541 -5.72 -14.92 -4.07
N SER A 542 -5.72 -14.31 -2.89
CA SER A 542 -4.55 -13.55 -2.38
C SER A 542 -3.32 -14.45 -2.17
N PRO A 543 -2.06 -13.97 -2.24
CA PRO A 543 -0.91 -14.84 -2.04
C PRO A 543 -0.84 -15.36 -0.60
N ILE A 544 -1.41 -14.59 0.35
CA ILE A 544 -1.61 -15.04 1.73
C ILE A 544 -2.63 -16.18 1.81
N ALA A 545 -3.77 -16.05 1.13
CA ALA A 545 -4.76 -17.12 1.05
C ALA A 545 -4.16 -18.38 0.39
N VAL A 546 -3.35 -18.19 -0.66
CA VAL A 546 -2.62 -19.25 -1.34
C VAL A 546 -1.64 -19.94 -0.40
N PHE A 547 -0.81 -19.20 0.35
CA PHE A 547 0.12 -19.82 1.30
C PHE A 547 -0.59 -20.52 2.47
N ARG A 548 -1.71 -19.98 2.94
CA ARG A 548 -2.56 -20.65 3.95
C ARG A 548 -3.13 -21.95 3.40
N ALA A 549 -3.66 -21.93 2.19
CA ALA A 549 -4.19 -23.10 1.51
C ALA A 549 -3.12 -24.14 1.23
N ALA A 550 -1.93 -23.73 0.76
CA ALA A 550 -0.78 -24.60 0.57
C ALA A 550 -0.42 -25.32 1.88
N LYS A 551 -0.31 -24.58 2.99
CA LYS A 551 -0.05 -25.15 4.33
C LYS A 551 -1.14 -26.12 4.74
N ALA A 552 -2.42 -25.76 4.58
CA ALA A 552 -3.55 -26.61 4.95
C ALA A 552 -3.63 -27.90 4.10
N GLN A 553 -3.20 -27.84 2.85
CA GLN A 553 -3.19 -28.96 1.90
C GLN A 553 -1.88 -29.77 1.95
N GLY A 554 -0.89 -29.35 2.74
CA GLY A 554 0.42 -30.01 2.82
C GLY A 554 1.29 -29.80 1.56
N ILE A 555 1.05 -28.75 0.80
CA ILE A 555 1.82 -28.38 -0.40
C ILE A 555 3.07 -27.61 0.03
N PRO A 556 4.30 -28.10 -0.27
CA PRO A 556 5.54 -27.40 0.06
C PRO A 556 5.70 -26.08 -0.71
N LEU A 557 6.54 -25.19 -0.16
CA LEU A 557 6.95 -23.96 -0.85
C LEU A 557 8.33 -24.15 -1.48
N ALA A 558 8.45 -23.86 -2.77
CA ALA A 558 9.71 -23.66 -3.45
C ALA A 558 10.25 -22.24 -3.20
N VAL A 559 11.46 -22.16 -2.66
CA VAL A 559 12.25 -20.92 -2.59
C VAL A 559 13.25 -20.91 -3.74
N LEU A 560 13.05 -20.07 -4.74
CA LEU A 560 13.84 -19.97 -5.96
C LEU A 560 14.68 -18.68 -5.95
N ALA A 561 15.95 -18.75 -6.30
CA ALA A 561 16.84 -17.60 -6.29
C ALA A 561 17.75 -17.54 -7.53
N GLY A 562 17.50 -16.54 -8.36
CA GLY A 562 18.31 -16.23 -9.54
C GLY A 562 18.08 -17.13 -10.76
N PRO A 563 18.75 -16.84 -11.90
CA PRO A 563 18.44 -17.45 -13.19
C PRO A 563 18.71 -18.96 -13.28
N ALA A 564 19.61 -19.50 -12.45
CA ALA A 564 19.96 -20.92 -12.46
C ALA A 564 18.79 -21.82 -12.01
N ASP A 565 17.93 -21.32 -11.13
CA ASP A 565 16.77 -22.04 -10.62
C ASP A 565 15.65 -22.18 -11.66
N ILE A 566 15.69 -21.41 -12.76
CA ILE A 566 14.70 -21.51 -13.85
C ILE A 566 14.66 -22.93 -14.42
N THR A 567 15.81 -23.44 -14.88
CA THR A 567 15.89 -24.78 -15.47
C THR A 567 16.06 -25.87 -14.42
N ALA A 568 16.69 -25.56 -13.28
CA ALA A 568 16.94 -26.57 -12.25
C ALA A 568 15.69 -26.96 -11.45
N ARG A 569 14.76 -26.03 -11.22
CA ARG A 569 13.66 -26.19 -10.27
C ARG A 569 12.31 -25.68 -10.79
N LEU A 570 12.26 -24.46 -11.34
CA LEU A 570 11.01 -23.82 -11.78
C LEU A 570 10.29 -24.60 -12.90
N GLU A 571 11.04 -25.12 -13.88
CA GLU A 571 10.46 -25.92 -14.98
C GLU A 571 9.75 -27.20 -14.50
N GLY A 572 10.16 -27.73 -13.34
CA GLY A 572 9.58 -28.93 -12.74
C GLY A 572 8.36 -28.68 -11.85
N LEU A 573 8.00 -27.42 -11.58
CA LEU A 573 6.83 -27.09 -10.75
C LEU A 573 5.52 -27.30 -11.52
N GLU A 574 4.51 -27.86 -10.85
CA GLU A 574 3.15 -28.09 -11.38
C GLU A 574 2.27 -26.84 -11.22
N ILE A 575 2.76 -25.73 -11.78
CA ILE A 575 2.08 -24.42 -11.81
C ILE A 575 1.74 -24.02 -13.24
N SER A 576 0.90 -23.00 -13.41
CA SER A 576 0.50 -22.53 -14.73
C SER A 576 1.67 -21.96 -15.56
N GLY A 577 1.51 -21.97 -16.89
CA GLY A 577 2.48 -21.37 -17.81
C GLY A 577 2.65 -19.86 -17.60
N GLU A 578 1.57 -19.18 -17.17
CA GLU A 578 1.56 -17.76 -16.83
C GLU A 578 2.44 -17.47 -15.61
N ALA A 579 2.19 -18.17 -14.49
CA ALA A 579 3.00 -18.04 -13.27
C ALA A 579 4.46 -18.37 -13.54
N ARG A 580 4.73 -19.46 -14.29
CA ARG A 580 6.08 -19.86 -14.67
C ARG A 580 6.82 -18.77 -15.45
N ALA A 581 6.16 -18.15 -16.44
CA ALA A 581 6.77 -17.10 -17.25
C ALA A 581 7.12 -15.87 -16.41
N ARG A 582 6.23 -15.47 -15.49
CA ARG A 582 6.41 -14.30 -14.61
C ARG A 582 7.51 -14.52 -13.57
N ILE A 583 7.50 -15.68 -12.89
CA ILE A 583 8.55 -16.08 -11.95
C ILE A 583 9.91 -16.12 -12.66
N ALA A 584 9.98 -16.64 -13.88
CA ALA A 584 11.22 -16.63 -14.67
C ALA A 584 11.71 -15.21 -14.98
N SER A 585 10.82 -14.23 -15.16
CA SER A 585 11.20 -12.82 -15.31
C SER A 585 11.80 -12.27 -14.02
N ALA A 586 11.11 -12.46 -12.89
CA ALA A 586 11.57 -12.00 -11.58
C ALA A 586 12.94 -12.57 -11.19
N LEU A 587 13.19 -13.86 -11.47
CA LEU A 587 14.48 -14.51 -11.23
C LEU A 587 15.61 -13.93 -12.10
N ARG A 588 15.31 -13.48 -13.33
CA ARG A 588 16.28 -12.79 -14.21
C ARG A 588 16.59 -11.38 -13.74
N GLU A 589 15.62 -10.73 -13.10
CA GLU A 589 15.79 -9.42 -12.45
C GLU A 589 16.54 -9.53 -11.11
N GLY A 590 16.86 -10.75 -10.66
CA GLY A 590 17.64 -11.01 -9.45
C GLY A 590 16.82 -11.04 -8.17
N ARG A 591 15.49 -11.14 -8.26
CA ARG A 591 14.61 -11.35 -7.11
C ARG A 591 14.65 -12.81 -6.67
N GLN A 592 14.47 -13.05 -5.38
CA GLN A 592 14.11 -14.37 -4.85
C GLN A 592 12.59 -14.55 -4.96
N VAL A 593 12.12 -15.76 -5.23
CA VAL A 593 10.70 -16.08 -5.33
C VAL A 593 10.34 -17.20 -4.35
N ASN A 594 9.31 -16.99 -3.53
CA ASN A 594 8.73 -18.03 -2.68
C ASN A 594 7.34 -18.38 -3.23
N VAL A 595 7.13 -19.61 -3.71
CA VAL A 595 5.91 -20.05 -4.41
C VAL A 595 5.54 -21.48 -3.99
N PRO A 596 4.25 -21.87 -3.92
CA PRO A 596 3.88 -23.28 -3.77
C PRO A 596 4.40 -24.14 -4.94
N GLU A 597 4.77 -25.39 -4.65
CA GLU A 597 5.28 -26.31 -5.69
C GLU A 597 4.22 -26.72 -6.72
N THR A 598 2.94 -26.63 -6.35
CA THR A 598 1.77 -26.94 -7.18
C THR A 598 0.69 -25.86 -7.01
N MET A 599 -0.27 -25.79 -7.95
CA MET A 599 -1.50 -25.01 -7.73
C MET A 599 -2.20 -25.47 -6.43
N VAL A 600 -2.76 -24.52 -5.68
CA VAL A 600 -3.56 -24.80 -4.47
C VAL A 600 -5.05 -24.79 -4.80
N ASP A 601 -5.85 -25.54 -4.06
CA ASP A 601 -7.32 -25.46 -4.16
C ASP A 601 -7.88 -24.39 -3.21
N LEU A 602 -8.58 -23.39 -3.74
CA LEU A 602 -9.33 -22.40 -2.96
C LEU A 602 -10.81 -22.51 -3.32
N ASP A 603 -11.58 -23.13 -2.42
CA ASP A 603 -13.02 -23.35 -2.57
C ASP A 603 -13.41 -24.01 -3.92
N GLY A 604 -12.63 -24.99 -4.37
CA GLY A 604 -12.84 -25.71 -5.63
C GLY A 604 -12.25 -25.02 -6.86
N THR A 605 -11.56 -23.88 -6.68
CA THR A 605 -10.89 -23.15 -7.76
C THR A 605 -9.37 -23.27 -7.61
N PRO A 606 -8.65 -23.76 -8.64
CA PRO A 606 -7.19 -23.80 -8.61
C PRO A 606 -6.61 -22.38 -8.65
N ALA A 607 -5.64 -22.12 -7.78
CA ALA A 607 -5.02 -20.81 -7.65
C ALA A 607 -3.51 -20.90 -7.39
N ILE A 608 -2.80 -19.83 -7.70
CA ILE A 608 -1.38 -19.68 -7.38
C ILE A 608 -1.03 -18.21 -7.12
N GLY A 609 -0.07 -17.99 -6.24
CA GLY A 609 0.47 -16.69 -5.86
C GLY A 609 1.83 -16.89 -5.19
N TRP A 610 2.68 -15.87 -5.24
CA TRP A 610 4.04 -15.95 -4.72
C TRP A 610 4.48 -14.63 -4.08
N TRP A 611 5.59 -14.69 -3.35
CA TRP A 611 6.33 -13.50 -2.92
C TRP A 611 7.60 -13.34 -3.75
N GLU A 612 7.83 -12.14 -4.25
CA GLU A 612 9.10 -11.72 -4.81
C GLU A 612 9.86 -10.86 -3.79
N ILE A 613 11.13 -11.18 -3.54
CA ILE A 613 11.93 -10.54 -2.50
C ILE A 613 13.17 -9.93 -3.15
N ASP A 614 13.37 -8.63 -2.94
CA ASP A 614 14.64 -7.97 -3.23
C ASP A 614 15.64 -8.29 -2.11
N MET A 615 16.59 -9.18 -2.40
CA MET A 615 17.58 -9.65 -1.43
C MET A 615 18.60 -8.58 -0.99
N LYS A 616 18.62 -7.39 -1.62
CA LYS A 616 19.44 -6.26 -1.19
C LYS A 616 18.71 -5.35 -0.21
N THR A 617 17.42 -5.14 -0.42
CA THR A 617 16.63 -4.16 0.34
C THR A 617 15.71 -4.78 1.37
N GLY A 618 15.34 -6.05 1.21
CA GLY A 618 14.32 -6.74 2.00
C GLY A 618 12.90 -6.41 1.59
N GLU A 619 12.70 -5.66 0.49
CA GLU A 619 11.36 -5.38 -0.05
C GLU A 619 10.70 -6.69 -0.49
N ILE A 620 9.47 -6.93 -0.02
CA ILE A 620 8.64 -8.09 -0.39
C ILE A 620 7.47 -7.59 -1.21
N ILE A 621 7.27 -8.17 -2.38
CA ILE A 621 6.15 -7.90 -3.28
C ILE A 621 5.31 -9.17 -3.38
N ALA A 622 4.02 -9.05 -3.09
CA ALA A 622 3.06 -10.14 -3.25
C ALA A 622 2.53 -10.16 -4.68
N VAL A 623 2.57 -11.31 -5.34
CA VAL A 623 2.29 -11.41 -6.78
C VAL A 623 1.25 -12.49 -7.04
N SER A 624 0.27 -12.11 -7.84
CA SER A 624 -0.81 -12.95 -8.35
C SER A 624 -0.42 -13.60 -9.68
N GLU A 625 -1.17 -14.61 -10.12
CA GLU A 625 -0.96 -15.26 -11.42
C GLU A 625 -0.98 -14.27 -12.60
N ASP A 626 -1.82 -13.24 -12.58
CA ASP A 626 -1.91 -12.20 -13.62
C ASP A 626 -0.83 -11.10 -13.50
N GLY A 627 0.06 -11.20 -12.50
CA GLY A 627 1.19 -10.31 -12.27
C GLY A 627 0.83 -8.90 -11.77
N GLY A 628 -0.24 -8.78 -10.98
CA GLY A 628 -0.40 -7.64 -10.08
C GLY A 628 0.70 -7.66 -9.01
N TYR A 629 1.33 -6.52 -8.72
CA TYR A 629 2.44 -6.39 -7.76
C TYR A 629 1.91 -5.68 -6.51
N GLN A 630 1.61 -6.43 -5.46
CA GLN A 630 1.03 -5.94 -4.21
C GLN A 630 -0.40 -5.39 -4.39
N SER A 631 -1.40 -6.23 -4.54
CA SER A 631 -2.61 -6.23 -3.70
C SER A 631 -3.74 -6.97 -4.38
N MET A 632 -4.08 -8.11 -3.81
CA MET A 632 -5.13 -8.98 -4.35
C MET A 632 -6.48 -8.54 -3.82
N VAL A 633 -6.87 -7.32 -4.17
CA VAL A 633 -8.26 -6.88 -4.17
C VAL A 633 -8.82 -7.15 -5.56
N GLU A 634 -8.72 -8.37 -6.10
CA GLU A 634 -9.50 -8.68 -7.30
C GLU A 634 -10.92 -9.02 -6.85
N PHE A 635 -11.78 -8.01 -6.92
CA PHE A 635 -13.19 -8.12 -6.64
C PHE A 635 -13.92 -8.32 -7.96
N VAL A 636 -14.49 -9.50 -8.15
CA VAL A 636 -15.32 -9.79 -9.32
C VAL A 636 -16.78 -9.74 -8.91
N LEU A 637 -17.48 -8.75 -9.44
CA LEU A 637 -18.93 -8.64 -9.38
C LEU A 637 -19.54 -9.22 -10.64
N ILE A 638 -20.36 -10.26 -10.53
CA ILE A 638 -21.17 -10.74 -11.64
C ILE A 638 -22.36 -9.78 -11.81
N LEU A 639 -22.35 -8.99 -12.88
CA LEU A 639 -23.49 -8.16 -13.29
C LEU A 639 -24.44 -9.03 -14.12
N ALA A 640 -25.65 -9.23 -13.61
CA ALA A 640 -26.77 -9.69 -14.42
C ALA A 640 -27.20 -8.55 -15.37
N LEU A 641 -26.47 -8.43 -16.48
CA LEU A 641 -26.59 -7.43 -17.56
C LEU A 641 -26.39 -5.95 -17.15
N VAL A 642 -25.83 -5.22 -18.12
CA VAL A 642 -25.50 -3.77 -18.18
C VAL A 642 -26.74 -2.88 -18.05
N GLY A 643 -27.53 -3.06 -17.00
CA GLY A 643 -28.67 -2.24 -16.62
C GLY A 643 -28.53 -1.73 -15.18
N THR A 644 -29.65 -1.37 -14.55
CA THR A 644 -29.75 -0.82 -13.18
C THR A 644 -28.96 -1.54 -12.09
N GLY A 645 -28.59 -2.81 -12.30
CA GLY A 645 -27.76 -3.58 -11.38
C GLY A 645 -26.37 -2.99 -11.12
N SER A 646 -25.74 -2.29 -12.07
CA SER A 646 -24.36 -1.77 -11.85
C SER A 646 -24.31 -0.65 -10.82
N LEU A 647 -25.17 0.37 -10.93
CA LEU A 647 -25.29 1.44 -9.92
C LEU A 647 -25.69 0.90 -8.54
N LEU A 648 -26.59 -0.08 -8.46
CA LEU A 648 -26.94 -0.72 -7.19
C LEU A 648 -25.73 -1.41 -6.56
N VAL A 649 -24.94 -2.11 -7.36
CA VAL A 649 -23.75 -2.82 -6.92
C VAL A 649 -22.65 -1.85 -6.46
N LEU A 650 -22.38 -0.78 -7.22
CA LEU A 650 -21.46 0.28 -6.82
C LEU A 650 -21.96 0.95 -5.54
N THR A 651 -23.26 1.20 -5.42
CA THR A 651 -23.87 1.75 -4.20
C THR A 651 -23.65 0.85 -2.98
N LEU A 652 -23.84 -0.47 -3.12
CA LEU A 652 -23.56 -1.42 -2.04
C LEU A 652 -22.07 -1.47 -1.68
N PHE A 653 -21.20 -1.42 -2.68
CA PHE A 653 -19.75 -1.36 -2.46
C PHE A 653 -19.35 -0.06 -1.73
N SER A 654 -19.87 1.08 -2.19
CA SER A 654 -19.74 2.40 -1.57
C SER A 654 -20.22 2.41 -0.11
N GLN A 655 -21.36 1.77 0.20
CA GLN A 655 -21.86 1.63 1.57
C GLN A 655 -20.90 0.81 2.44
N ASN A 656 -20.46 -0.36 1.98
CA ASN A 656 -19.50 -1.18 2.73
C ASN A 656 -18.17 -0.45 2.93
N LEU A 657 -17.71 0.28 1.91
CA LEU A 657 -16.48 1.05 1.93
C LEU A 657 -16.54 2.17 2.96
N THR A 658 -17.61 2.98 2.93
CA THR A 658 -17.81 4.06 3.89
C THR A 658 -18.01 3.52 5.31
N GLU A 659 -18.77 2.45 5.52
CA GLU A 659 -18.96 1.83 6.85
C GLU A 659 -17.65 1.27 7.44
N PHE A 660 -16.80 0.63 6.62
CA PHE A 660 -15.51 0.10 7.06
C PHE A 660 -14.65 1.18 7.75
N PHE A 661 -14.59 2.36 7.12
CA PHE A 661 -13.75 3.46 7.58
C PHE A 661 -14.47 4.42 8.57
N VAL A 662 -15.81 4.48 8.60
CA VAL A 662 -16.61 5.24 9.60
C VAL A 662 -16.67 4.56 10.96
N GLY A 663 -16.79 3.22 11.00
CA GLY A 663 -16.76 2.46 12.25
C GLY A 663 -15.47 2.62 13.05
N ASN A 664 -14.41 3.13 12.40
CA ASN A 664 -13.10 3.44 12.97
C ASN A 664 -12.97 4.89 13.48
N GLN A 665 -13.93 5.79 13.22
CA GLN A 665 -13.85 7.23 13.52
C GLN A 665 -14.65 7.65 14.78
N ASN A 666 -15.66 6.87 15.22
CA ASN A 666 -16.58 7.27 16.30
C ASN A 666 -16.25 6.73 17.71
N ASN A 667 -15.10 6.10 17.90
CA ASN A 667 -14.53 5.89 19.23
C ASN A 667 -13.25 6.71 19.29
N THR A 668 -12.93 7.27 20.45
CA THR A 668 -11.60 7.84 20.77
C THR A 668 -10.46 6.80 20.75
N GLY A 669 -10.60 5.74 19.96
CA GLY A 669 -9.64 4.67 19.77
C GLY A 669 -9.21 4.64 18.32
N ASN A 670 -7.93 4.96 18.11
CA ASN A 670 -7.15 4.56 16.96
C ASN A 670 -7.59 3.17 16.45
N PHE A 671 -7.49 2.93 15.14
CA PHE A 671 -7.24 1.57 14.66
C PHE A 671 -6.10 1.01 15.51
N ASP A 672 -6.39 0.00 16.34
CA ASP A 672 -5.33 -0.74 16.98
C ASP A 672 -5.07 -1.97 16.10
N PRO A 673 -4.03 -1.95 15.25
CA PRO A 673 -3.65 -3.08 14.41
C PRO A 673 -3.23 -4.31 15.22
N PHE A 674 -3.22 -4.21 16.55
CA PHE A 674 -2.96 -5.30 17.47
C PHE A 674 -4.20 -5.70 18.29
N ASP A 675 -5.33 -5.00 18.16
CA ASP A 675 -6.62 -5.33 18.78
C ASP A 675 -7.66 -5.75 17.72
N PHE A 676 -7.37 -6.83 17.01
CA PHE A 676 -8.33 -7.55 16.18
C PHE A 676 -9.52 -8.14 16.98
N ASN A 677 -9.58 -7.95 18.31
CA ASN A 677 -10.61 -8.56 19.17
C ASN A 677 -11.91 -7.76 19.30
N LYS A 678 -11.97 -6.48 18.90
CA LYS A 678 -13.17 -5.67 19.18
C LYS A 678 -14.33 -5.81 18.20
N ASN A 679 -14.11 -6.39 17.02
CA ASN A 679 -15.16 -6.53 16.00
C ASN A 679 -15.40 -8.02 15.70
N ASN A 680 -16.38 -8.60 16.40
CA ASN A 680 -16.74 -10.02 16.54
C ASN A 680 -17.07 -10.84 15.26
N ASN A 681 -16.57 -10.48 14.07
CA ASN A 681 -16.83 -11.23 12.83
C ASN A 681 -15.57 -11.74 12.11
N ILE A 682 -14.39 -11.70 12.74
CA ILE A 682 -13.17 -12.31 12.20
C ILE A 682 -12.94 -13.67 12.87
N ASP A 683 -12.67 -14.69 12.06
CA ASP A 683 -12.47 -16.09 12.46
C ASP A 683 -11.42 -16.23 13.60
N PRO A 684 -11.73 -16.92 14.71
CA PRO A 684 -10.78 -17.17 15.81
C PRO A 684 -9.45 -17.84 15.41
N GLY A 685 -9.31 -18.37 14.19
CA GLY A 685 -8.02 -18.84 13.66
C GLY A 685 -6.91 -17.78 13.62
N TRP A 686 -7.25 -16.49 13.51
CA TRP A 686 -6.28 -15.39 13.47
C TRP A 686 -5.68 -15.04 14.84
N GLN A 687 -6.34 -15.42 15.95
CA GLN A 687 -5.84 -15.16 17.30
C GLN A 687 -4.54 -15.93 17.62
N GLN A 688 -4.29 -17.06 16.95
CA GLN A 688 -3.10 -17.89 17.19
C GLN A 688 -1.86 -17.40 16.43
N GLU A 689 -1.98 -16.79 15.25
CA GLU A 689 -0.82 -16.33 14.48
C GLU A 689 -0.22 -15.01 14.99
N ILE A 690 -1.02 -14.17 15.66
CA ILE A 690 -0.57 -12.87 16.19
C ILE A 690 0.03 -12.97 17.60
N GLN A 691 -0.36 -13.96 18.41
CA GLN A 691 0.18 -14.17 19.77
C GLN A 691 1.26 -15.24 19.88
N GLY A 692 1.75 -15.76 18.76
CA GLY A 692 2.87 -16.68 18.74
C GLY A 692 2.59 -17.82 17.80
N ALA A 693 3.23 -17.76 16.63
CA ALA A 693 3.74 -18.99 16.06
C ALA A 693 4.67 -19.62 17.11
N GLN A 694 4.12 -20.60 17.82
CA GLN A 694 4.89 -21.74 18.30
C GLN A 694 5.86 -22.15 17.18
N PRO A 695 7.14 -22.38 17.48
CA PRO A 695 8.05 -22.94 16.50
C PRO A 695 7.46 -24.28 16.03
N ILE A 696 7.37 -24.44 14.71
CA ILE A 696 7.39 -25.68 13.93
C ILE A 696 6.85 -26.92 14.67
N ASP A 697 5.73 -27.47 14.20
CA ASP A 697 5.20 -28.75 14.66
C ASP A 697 6.32 -29.75 14.99
N ALA A 698 6.32 -30.16 16.25
CA ALA A 698 7.03 -31.34 16.68
C ALA A 698 6.47 -32.53 15.90
N GLN A 699 7.25 -33.07 14.96
CA GLN A 699 7.65 -34.48 14.89
C GLN A 699 8.35 -34.75 13.55
N ILE A 700 9.67 -34.65 13.59
CA ILE A 700 10.66 -35.67 13.21
C ILE A 700 11.99 -35.01 13.54
N ILE A 701 12.54 -35.33 14.71
CA ILE A 701 13.97 -35.19 14.94
C ILE A 701 14.54 -36.53 14.48
N ASP A 702 15.44 -36.50 13.49
CA ASP A 702 16.07 -37.68 12.90
C ASP A 702 16.29 -38.82 13.91
N GLY A 703 15.62 -39.96 13.68
CA GLY A 703 15.81 -41.21 14.43
C GLY A 703 14.95 -41.41 15.68
N VAL A 704 14.02 -40.51 16.03
CA VAL A 704 13.16 -40.63 17.23
C VAL A 704 11.66 -40.59 16.92
N GLU A 705 10.93 -41.69 17.13
CA GLU A 705 9.46 -41.76 17.07
C GLU A 705 8.86 -41.65 18.48
N VAL A 706 7.75 -40.91 18.64
CA VAL A 706 7.07 -40.75 19.95
C VAL A 706 5.58 -41.11 19.82
N GLY A 707 5.12 -42.08 20.60
CA GLY A 707 3.73 -42.55 20.60
C GLY A 707 2.99 -42.22 21.90
N TYR A 708 1.85 -41.55 21.79
CA TYR A 708 0.97 -41.20 22.91
C TYR A 708 -0.23 -42.14 22.97
N TYR A 709 -0.63 -42.57 24.17
CA TYR A 709 -1.74 -43.51 24.36
C TYR A 709 -2.85 -42.91 25.22
N ASP A 710 -4.09 -43.35 25.00
CA ASP A 710 -5.30 -42.81 25.63
C ASP A 710 -5.34 -42.99 27.17
N ASP A 711 -4.48 -43.83 27.73
CA ASP A 711 -4.32 -44.03 29.17
C ASP A 711 -3.33 -43.06 29.83
N GLY A 712 -2.79 -42.10 29.06
CA GLY A 712 -1.85 -41.07 29.51
C GLY A 712 -0.39 -41.53 29.56
N SER A 713 -0.06 -42.73 29.05
CA SER A 713 1.31 -43.19 28.89
C SER A 713 1.96 -42.67 27.59
N VAL A 714 3.29 -42.61 27.56
CA VAL A 714 4.07 -42.11 26.42
C VAL A 714 5.21 -43.07 26.09
N SER A 715 5.43 -43.34 24.80
CA SER A 715 6.54 -44.14 24.28
C SER A 715 7.52 -43.28 23.48
N PHE A 716 8.81 -43.58 23.61
CA PHE A 716 9.90 -42.97 22.82
C PHE A 716 10.72 -44.07 22.17
N THR A 717 10.79 -44.08 20.84
CA THR A 717 11.56 -45.05 20.06
C THR A 717 12.74 -44.34 19.41
N VAL A 718 13.96 -44.68 19.81
CA VAL A 718 15.19 -44.15 19.20
C VAL A 718 15.93 -45.31 18.54
N ASP A 719 16.23 -45.21 17.24
CA ASP A 719 16.92 -46.27 16.47
C ASP A 719 16.32 -47.69 16.66
N GLY A 720 14.98 -47.77 16.70
CA GLY A 720 14.25 -49.03 16.88
C GLY A 720 14.21 -49.58 18.31
N LYS A 721 14.67 -48.83 19.32
CA LYS A 721 14.51 -49.17 20.74
C LYS A 721 13.49 -48.26 21.42
N THR A 722 12.41 -48.87 21.90
CA THR A 722 11.29 -48.16 22.53
C THR A 722 11.38 -48.16 24.06
N VAL A 723 11.18 -46.99 24.67
CA VAL A 723 11.04 -46.76 26.11
C VAL A 723 9.63 -46.26 26.38
N ASN A 724 8.89 -46.96 27.24
CA ASN A 724 7.52 -46.60 27.63
C ASN A 724 7.50 -46.02 29.05
N LEU A 725 6.90 -44.85 29.21
CA LEU A 725 6.60 -44.21 30.50
C LEU A 725 5.13 -44.40 30.80
N SER A 726 4.81 -45.10 31.90
CA SER A 726 3.42 -45.29 32.31
C SER A 726 2.84 -44.00 32.89
N SER A 727 1.51 -43.86 32.83
CA SER A 727 0.80 -42.73 33.43
C SER A 727 1.02 -42.61 34.95
N GLU A 728 1.33 -43.71 35.64
CA GLU A 728 1.72 -43.73 37.06
C GLU A 728 3.13 -43.16 37.34
N GLN A 729 4.09 -43.35 36.42
CA GLN A 729 5.44 -42.79 36.55
C GLN A 729 5.46 -41.28 36.30
N LEU A 730 4.58 -40.81 35.43
CA LEU A 730 4.36 -39.38 35.19
C LEU A 730 3.68 -38.69 36.39
N ALA A 731 2.98 -39.44 37.26
CA ALA A 731 2.32 -38.91 38.45
C ALA A 731 3.25 -38.65 39.67
N LEU A 732 4.56 -38.92 39.57
CA LEU A 732 5.50 -38.83 40.71
C LEU A 732 6.63 -37.78 40.60
N GLN A 733 6.56 -36.78 39.72
CA GLN A 733 7.55 -35.68 39.74
C GLN A 733 7.14 -34.51 40.65
N ASN A 734 7.59 -34.58 41.90
CA ASN A 734 7.61 -33.48 42.88
C ASN A 734 8.85 -32.59 42.70
N THR A 735 8.67 -31.26 42.60
CA THR A 735 9.66 -30.28 43.08
C THR A 735 9.06 -29.56 44.29
N VAL A 736 9.67 -29.73 45.46
CA VAL A 736 9.27 -29.06 46.71
C VAL A 736 10.00 -27.72 46.81
N MET A 737 9.27 -26.61 46.92
CA MET A 737 9.82 -25.33 47.41
C MET A 737 9.35 -25.12 48.86
N GLN A 738 10.29 -25.11 49.81
CA GLN A 738 10.04 -24.64 51.18
C GLN A 738 10.27 -23.13 51.24
N ALA A 739 9.23 -22.36 51.57
CA ALA A 739 9.37 -20.97 52.00
C ALA A 739 9.60 -20.96 53.52
N VAL A 740 10.69 -20.34 53.98
CA VAL A 740 10.97 -20.15 55.41
C VAL A 740 10.91 -18.65 55.72
N GLY A 741 9.86 -18.23 56.44
CA GLY A 741 9.75 -16.89 57.03
C GLY A 741 8.64 -16.00 56.45
N SER A 742 8.26 -14.97 57.22
CA SER A 742 7.25 -13.94 56.90
C SER A 742 7.68 -12.94 55.82
N ALA A 743 8.75 -13.22 55.08
CA ALA A 743 9.28 -12.39 54.00
C ALA A 743 9.27 -13.20 52.69
N GLY A 744 8.64 -12.64 51.66
CA GLY A 744 8.27 -13.31 50.41
C GLY A 744 9.38 -14.08 49.70
N SER A 745 9.01 -15.20 49.07
CA SER A 745 9.89 -15.99 48.21
C SER A 745 9.97 -15.39 46.80
N ILE A 746 11.14 -15.52 46.17
CA ILE A 746 11.44 -15.06 44.80
C ILE A 746 11.53 -16.28 43.88
N LEU A 747 10.87 -16.21 42.72
CA LEU A 747 10.91 -17.25 41.69
C LEU A 747 11.65 -16.70 40.45
N ASP A 748 12.68 -17.41 40.00
CA ASP A 748 13.50 -17.06 38.82
C ASP A 748 13.21 -18.03 37.67
N PHE A 749 12.88 -17.53 36.47
CA PHE A 749 12.65 -18.33 35.26
C PHE A 749 13.72 -18.00 34.19
N ALA A 750 14.32 -19.01 33.54
CA ALA A 750 15.30 -18.84 32.46
C ALA A 750 14.93 -19.69 31.23
N GLY A 751 14.76 -19.05 30.07
CA GLY A 751 14.38 -19.70 28.80
C GLY A 751 15.43 -19.59 27.69
N THR A 752 15.57 -20.68 26.93
CA THR A 752 16.20 -21.03 25.63
C THR A 752 17.31 -20.17 24.97
N ASN A 753 18.19 -20.86 24.20
CA ASN A 753 19.33 -20.34 23.43
C ASN A 753 18.91 -19.46 22.22
N VAL A 754 18.29 -18.30 22.45
CA VAL A 754 17.99 -17.32 21.40
C VAL A 754 18.92 -16.12 21.56
N GLU A 755 19.70 -15.80 20.52
CA GLU A 755 20.52 -14.61 20.51
C GLU A 755 19.75 -13.43 19.92
N VAL A 756 19.56 -12.38 20.73
CA VAL A 756 19.01 -11.11 20.25
C VAL A 756 20.13 -10.38 19.51
N ILE A 757 19.90 -10.02 18.24
CA ILE A 757 20.86 -9.29 17.40
C ILE A 757 20.33 -7.91 16.98
N SER A 758 19.29 -7.39 17.65
CA SER A 758 18.68 -6.09 17.37
C SER A 758 18.35 -5.36 18.68
N LEU A 759 18.31 -4.03 18.63
CA LEU A 759 17.74 -3.19 19.68
C LEU A 759 16.24 -2.96 19.40
N TYR A 760 15.45 -2.77 20.45
CA TYR A 760 14.02 -2.45 20.35
C TYR A 760 13.67 -1.31 21.30
N ALA A 761 12.67 -0.50 20.97
CA ALA A 761 12.13 0.47 21.91
C ALA A 761 11.46 -0.26 23.09
N PRO A 762 11.44 0.33 24.30
CA PRO A 762 10.66 -0.22 25.41
C PRO A 762 9.18 -0.21 25.02
N GLY A 763 8.46 -1.30 25.31
CA GLY A 763 7.03 -1.38 25.03
C GLY A 763 6.24 -0.28 25.79
N PRO A 764 5.03 0.08 25.32
CA PRO A 764 4.23 1.19 25.86
C PRO A 764 3.73 0.98 27.30
N SER A 765 3.97 -0.21 27.87
CA SER A 765 3.61 -0.54 29.24
C SER A 765 4.74 -1.29 29.93
N ALA A 766 5.00 -0.93 31.18
CA ALA A 766 5.57 -1.90 32.11
C ALA A 766 4.60 -3.09 32.13
N LEU A 767 5.08 -4.28 31.80
CA LEU A 767 4.30 -5.50 32.00
C LEU A 767 4.15 -5.71 33.51
N SER A 768 3.12 -5.09 34.10
CA SER A 768 2.70 -5.31 35.48
C SER A 768 1.31 -5.91 35.47
N GLY A 769 1.16 -7.11 36.02
CA GLY A 769 -0.12 -7.76 36.24
C GLY A 769 -0.19 -8.27 37.68
N GLN A 770 -1.35 -8.10 38.32
CA GLN A 770 -1.71 -8.88 39.50
C GLN A 770 -2.32 -10.19 39.03
N ILE A 771 -1.69 -11.31 39.36
CA ILE A 771 -2.35 -12.62 39.28
C ILE A 771 -3.11 -12.80 40.58
N SER A 772 -4.44 -12.91 40.48
CA SER A 772 -5.28 -13.35 41.59
C SER A 772 -4.89 -14.79 41.94
N THR A 773 -4.16 -14.95 43.02
CA THR A 773 -4.03 -16.23 43.72
C THR A 773 -5.13 -16.31 44.78
N GLY A 774 -5.52 -17.54 45.18
CA GLY A 774 -6.59 -17.76 46.15
C GLY A 774 -6.41 -17.00 47.48
N ALA A 775 -7.45 -16.99 48.31
CA ALA A 775 -7.51 -16.19 49.54
C ALA A 775 -6.22 -16.24 50.38
N GLY A 776 -5.58 -15.08 50.57
CA GLY A 776 -4.39 -14.92 51.42
C GLY A 776 -3.03 -14.94 50.71
N ILE A 777 -2.96 -14.98 49.38
CA ILE A 777 -1.70 -14.88 48.62
C ILE A 777 -1.78 -13.74 47.61
N THR A 778 -0.70 -12.99 47.44
CA THR A 778 -0.50 -12.08 46.30
C THR A 778 0.76 -12.44 45.53
N LEU A 779 0.67 -12.42 44.20
CA LEU A 779 1.80 -12.51 43.28
C LEU A 779 1.99 -11.15 42.60
N GLU A 780 3.17 -10.56 42.77
CA GLU A 780 3.53 -9.29 42.13
C GLU A 780 4.73 -9.48 41.22
N THR A 781 4.62 -9.03 39.97
CA THR A 781 5.77 -8.88 39.06
C THR A 781 6.62 -7.71 39.56
N VAL A 782 7.88 -7.96 39.90
CA VAL A 782 8.76 -6.91 40.43
C VAL A 782 9.48 -6.23 39.24
N PRO A 783 9.36 -4.91 39.06
CA PRO A 783 10.13 -4.21 38.05
C PRO A 783 11.60 -4.18 38.49
N GLU A 784 12.47 -4.92 37.80
CA GLU A 784 13.90 -4.90 38.12
C GLU A 784 14.73 -4.96 36.82
N ARG A 785 15.44 -3.87 36.52
CA ARG A 785 16.23 -3.68 35.27
C ARG A 785 17.44 -4.61 35.11
N ALA A 786 17.65 -5.61 35.98
CA ALA A 786 18.96 -6.24 36.21
C ALA A 786 19.03 -7.78 36.07
N PHE A 787 18.02 -8.46 35.51
CA PHE A 787 18.04 -9.94 35.43
C PHE A 787 18.68 -10.47 34.13
N GLU A 788 20.00 -10.66 34.18
CA GLU A 788 20.85 -11.19 33.10
C GLU A 788 20.81 -12.74 33.02
N VAL A 789 20.62 -13.31 31.82
CA VAL A 789 20.90 -14.74 31.57
C VAL A 789 22.28 -14.88 30.93
N LYS A 790 23.08 -15.82 31.45
CA LYS A 790 24.44 -16.11 30.96
C LYS A 790 24.39 -17.14 29.83
N ALA A 791 24.68 -16.71 28.61
CA ALA A 791 25.04 -17.59 27.51
C ALA A 791 26.51 -17.33 27.12
N LEU A 792 27.34 -18.38 27.24
CA LEU A 792 28.74 -18.48 26.78
C LEU A 792 29.58 -17.18 26.85
N GLN A 793 30.24 -16.98 27.99
CA GLN A 793 31.38 -16.09 28.24
C GLN A 793 31.55 -14.84 27.33
N ALA A 794 30.53 -13.99 27.17
CA ALA A 794 30.71 -12.55 26.89
C ALA A 794 29.38 -11.76 26.74
N CYS A 795 28.25 -12.40 26.44
CA CYS A 795 27.01 -11.68 26.13
C CYS A 795 25.97 -11.82 27.25
N ARG A 796 25.39 -10.70 27.67
CA ARG A 796 24.36 -10.59 28.71
C ARG A 796 23.11 -9.97 28.08
N VAL A 797 21.98 -10.67 28.11
CA VAL A 797 20.64 -10.16 27.74
C VAL A 797 19.63 -10.70 28.76
N ALA A 798 18.60 -9.92 29.08
CA ALA A 798 17.56 -10.33 30.03
C ALA A 798 16.53 -11.26 29.36
N SER A 799 16.41 -12.50 29.85
CA SER A 799 15.33 -13.44 29.48
C SER A 799 14.60 -14.00 30.71
N ALA A 800 14.67 -13.29 31.84
CA ALA A 800 14.08 -13.68 33.11
C ALA A 800 13.20 -12.56 33.69
N PHE A 801 12.11 -12.92 34.35
CA PHE A 801 11.32 -12.02 35.20
C PHE A 801 11.35 -12.51 36.64
N ARG A 802 11.23 -11.58 37.60
CA ARG A 802 11.15 -11.85 39.02
C ARG A 802 9.72 -11.65 39.51
N ALA A 803 9.15 -12.65 40.16
CA ALA A 803 7.89 -12.52 40.86
C ALA A 803 8.10 -12.60 42.38
N ARG A 804 7.45 -11.70 43.13
CA ARG A 804 7.38 -11.73 44.59
C ARG A 804 6.09 -12.42 45.01
N LEU A 805 6.21 -13.49 45.78
CA LEU A 805 5.08 -14.15 46.44
C LEU A 805 4.92 -13.58 47.85
N SER A 806 3.75 -13.04 48.20
CA SER A 806 3.46 -12.57 49.57
C SER A 806 2.27 -13.32 50.17
N ASN A 807 2.37 -13.70 51.45
CA ASN A 807 1.27 -14.28 52.22
C ASN A 807 0.61 -13.16 53.06
N THR A 808 -0.68 -12.92 52.84
CA THR A 808 -1.49 -11.92 53.56
C THR A 808 -2.46 -12.55 54.57
N GLY A 809 -2.45 -13.88 54.73
CA GLY A 809 -3.28 -14.64 55.67
C GLY A 809 -2.57 -14.99 56.99
N ALA A 810 -3.37 -15.22 58.05
CA ALA A 810 -2.87 -15.60 59.36
C ALA A 810 -2.32 -17.05 59.38
N ASP A 811 -1.18 -17.20 60.08
CA ASP A 811 -0.36 -18.39 60.31
C ASP A 811 -1.00 -19.77 60.03
N GLY A 812 -0.64 -20.33 58.88
CA GLY A 812 -0.91 -21.73 58.54
C GLY A 812 -0.16 -22.10 57.26
N THR A 813 0.55 -23.23 57.28
CA THR A 813 1.12 -23.86 56.09
C THR A 813 0.07 -23.97 54.98
N PHE A 814 0.37 -23.42 53.80
CA PHE A 814 -0.46 -23.58 52.61
C PHE A 814 0.25 -24.44 51.57
N THR A 815 -0.52 -25.16 50.76
CA THR A 815 -0.04 -25.98 49.65
C THR A 815 -0.37 -25.25 48.35
N LEU A 816 0.64 -24.91 47.54
CA LEU A 816 0.42 -24.44 46.17
C LEU A 816 -0.06 -25.62 45.32
N THR A 817 -1.29 -25.56 44.85
CA THR A 817 -1.78 -26.40 43.76
C THR A 817 -2.01 -25.51 42.56
N GLY A 818 -1.23 -25.72 41.50
CA GLY A 818 -1.34 -24.98 40.26
C GLY A 818 -0.90 -25.89 39.11
N ALA A 819 -1.76 -26.02 38.10
CA ALA A 819 -1.34 -26.51 36.79
C ALA A 819 -0.40 -25.46 36.14
N PRO A 820 0.48 -25.85 35.20
CA PRO A 820 1.21 -24.89 34.37
C PRO A 820 0.26 -23.86 33.75
N PRO A 821 0.73 -22.63 33.43
CA PRO A 821 -0.13 -21.64 32.80
C PRO A 821 -0.77 -22.22 31.53
N ARG A 822 -1.98 -21.77 31.18
CA ARG A 822 -2.83 -22.34 30.12
C ARG A 822 -2.29 -22.30 28.68
N TRP A 823 -1.05 -21.88 28.46
CA TRP A 823 -0.35 -22.02 27.17
C TRP A 823 0.16 -23.44 26.87
N LEU A 824 -0.05 -24.42 27.78
CA LEU A 824 0.37 -25.81 27.62
C LEU A 824 -0.80 -26.84 27.55
N GLU A 825 -2.05 -26.40 27.40
CA GLU A 825 -3.18 -27.32 27.10
C GLU A 825 -3.58 -27.24 25.62
N PRO A 826 -3.58 -28.36 24.85
CA PRO A 826 -4.23 -28.39 23.55
C PRO A 826 -5.75 -28.27 23.76
N ALA A 827 -6.37 -27.27 23.12
CA ALA A 827 -7.79 -27.03 23.21
C ALA A 827 -8.60 -28.28 22.78
N ARG A 828 -9.37 -28.84 23.71
CA ARG A 828 -10.45 -29.79 23.41
C ARG A 828 -11.50 -29.06 22.58
N ARG A 829 -11.85 -29.61 21.41
CA ARG A 829 -13.04 -29.22 20.63
C ARG A 829 -14.30 -29.45 21.47
N PRO A 830 -15.27 -28.51 21.53
CA PRO A 830 -16.65 -28.86 21.86
C PRO A 830 -17.32 -29.49 20.63
N GLY A 831 -18.19 -30.47 20.85
CA GLY A 831 -19.09 -31.00 19.82
C GLY A 831 -20.22 -30.04 19.47
#